data_AF-A0A497G5L5-F1
#
_entry.id   AF-A0A497G5L5-F1
#
_cell.length_a   1.000
_cell.length_b   1.000
_cell.length_c   1.000
_cell.angle_alpha   90.00
_cell.angle_beta   90.00
_cell.angle_gamma   90.00
#
_symmetry.space_group_name_H-M   'P 1'
#
loop_
_entity.id
_entity.type
_entity.pdbx_description
1 polymer ?
#
loop_
_entity_poly.entity_id
_entity_poly.type
_entity_poly.pdbx_seq_one_letter_code
_entity_poly.pdbx_strand_id
1 'polypeptide(L)'
;MSGEGLLTPLISEFYGKVYRGVKEIRGNLMFLEGVSDVGYDEVVRIMSGDGKLRYGRVLEAGEGYAVVQVLGEKEGLQTDCLVQFTGTTFKIPVSEDVLGRMFNGRFEPIDGLPPVISGERREITGAPINPVAREYPHDFIQTGISAIDGMLSLVRGQKLPIFSVSGLPHNTIAAQIARQATVRGKEEEFAVVFAGIGLRSAEAEYFIRELRESGAIERSVAILNLADDPAVERLMTPRIAMTVAEYLAFDLGMHVLVILTDMTNYCFDGGTEVILQDGSVVKIGELVEEIASKADGDYQPINVGGSLLLIKKSRLLSKQIPAILSWSRVDTRPGKLVAVERVLAPRKLVRIRTRSGAELLVTEDHKLLADTWEGPKLTPAKDLKPGTELYSIRKLKVEEKVPSFLELLSSRAGQFYVHMKPGSLERKLLKRFGSLRGASDALGLKYSRILNSCSKRLLRLGELVEILSELGLSLDEVDDCIDYITAGGKRRIKLRSMRLTEELALALGWVLSDGSIVEDESKGTYYVSFSSKSKELVEEFVRIMEKTFLGVSSQLHTNQNGVWTARINSKVVARIFKALEDEELSLLVRLPEELIAAFLSGYLDGDGHISASKALVKFTTNNPLRAKRLQLLLKRLGVPSVVRARRSRTQYGRSPVYDVIVRGRRDLSELARWLRPRHPEKRHRLLKLAKETGGHRVGREGKHHLAPRVCGRLLRSLRLAYGIKASEIGASSTVSQVENGKRRVSRGLLREWAQKIAARIDEQDPNYRYLV
;
A
#
# COMPACT_ATOMS: atom_id res chain seq x y z
N MET A 1 6.41 -32.79 -37.99
CA MET A 1 5.39 -33.65 -37.36
C MET A 1 4.42 -32.73 -36.65
N SER A 2 3.13 -32.78 -37.02
CA SER A 2 2.09 -31.96 -36.40
C SER A 2 2.00 -32.27 -34.90
N GLY A 3 1.81 -31.24 -34.06
CA GLY A 3 1.69 -31.37 -32.60
C GLY A 3 0.53 -32.25 -32.12
N GLU A 4 -0.34 -32.70 -33.04
CA GLU A 4 -1.42 -33.65 -32.75
C GLU A 4 -0.92 -35.01 -32.27
N GLY A 5 0.26 -35.47 -32.70
CA GLY A 5 0.78 -36.79 -32.33
C GLY A 5 1.41 -36.90 -30.94
N LEU A 6 1.74 -35.78 -30.28
CA LEU A 6 2.38 -35.76 -28.95
C LEU A 6 1.38 -35.72 -27.79
N LEU A 7 0.18 -35.17 -28.00
CA LEU A 7 -0.83 -35.00 -26.95
C LEU A 7 -1.76 -36.22 -26.80
N THR A 8 -1.93 -37.04 -27.85
CA THR A 8 -2.86 -38.18 -27.85
C THR A 8 -2.51 -39.28 -26.82
N PRO A 9 -1.23 -39.66 -26.62
CA PRO A 9 -0.87 -40.64 -25.58
C PRO A 9 -1.10 -40.09 -24.16
N LEU A 10 -0.91 -38.77 -23.96
CA LEU A 10 -1.01 -38.11 -22.65
C LEU A 10 -2.46 -37.87 -22.19
N ILE A 11 -3.42 -37.75 -23.12
CA ILE A 11 -4.86 -37.67 -22.78
C ILE A 11 -5.34 -38.93 -22.03
N SER A 12 -4.67 -40.08 -22.22
CA SER A 12 -5.02 -41.33 -21.53
C SER A 12 -4.79 -41.30 -20.01
N GLU A 13 -3.98 -40.36 -19.50
CA GLU A 13 -3.75 -40.16 -18.05
C GLU A 13 -4.77 -39.21 -17.39
N PHE A 14 -5.59 -38.53 -18.19
CA PHE A 14 -6.56 -37.54 -17.72
C PHE A 14 -7.98 -38.14 -17.68
N TYR A 15 -8.48 -38.44 -16.48
CA TYR A 15 -9.87 -38.86 -16.28
C TYR A 15 -10.78 -37.64 -16.04
N GLY A 16 -11.85 -37.46 -16.83
CA GLY A 16 -12.84 -36.40 -16.64
C GLY A 16 -12.87 -35.32 -17.73
N LYS A 17 -13.51 -34.17 -17.45
CA LYS A 17 -13.62 -33.05 -18.42
C LYS A 17 -12.26 -32.37 -18.60
N VAL A 18 -11.77 -32.34 -19.85
CA VAL A 18 -10.55 -31.63 -20.24
C VAL A 18 -10.94 -30.49 -21.17
N TYR A 19 -10.46 -29.29 -20.86
CA TYR A 19 -10.66 -28.09 -21.66
C TYR A 19 -9.45 -27.88 -22.54
N ARG A 20 -9.68 -27.62 -23.83
CA ARG A 20 -8.63 -27.29 -24.77
C ARG A 20 -8.70 -25.81 -25.08
N GLY A 21 -7.56 -25.15 -24.94
CA GLY A 21 -7.45 -23.76 -25.26
C GLY A 21 -7.72 -22.88 -24.04
N VAL A 22 -6.90 -21.85 -23.91
CA VAL A 22 -6.97 -20.80 -22.91
C VAL A 22 -7.17 -19.49 -23.63
N LYS A 23 -8.11 -18.66 -23.16
CA LYS A 23 -8.36 -17.34 -23.76
C LYS A 23 -7.11 -16.47 -23.72
N GLU A 24 -6.47 -16.39 -22.56
CA GLU A 24 -5.32 -15.53 -22.34
C GLU A 24 -4.43 -16.05 -21.21
N ILE A 25 -3.11 -15.90 -21.34
CA ILE A 25 -2.15 -16.14 -20.26
C ILE A 25 -1.48 -14.79 -19.93
N ARG A 26 -1.68 -14.27 -18.71
CA ARG A 26 -1.04 -13.03 -18.22
C ARG A 26 -0.19 -13.30 -16.99
N GLY A 27 1.12 -13.28 -17.16
CA GLY A 27 2.04 -13.56 -16.06
C GLY A 27 1.89 -15.01 -15.59
N ASN A 28 1.42 -15.20 -14.35
CA ASN A 28 1.15 -16.53 -13.79
C ASN A 28 -0.35 -16.86 -13.79
N LEU A 29 -1.17 -16.04 -14.45
CA LEU A 29 -2.62 -16.23 -14.51
C LEU A 29 -3.02 -16.71 -15.89
N MET A 30 -3.95 -17.65 -15.92
CA MET A 30 -4.50 -18.32 -17.07
C MET A 30 -6.02 -18.11 -17.04
N PHE A 31 -6.57 -17.52 -18.09
CA PHE A 31 -7.99 -17.19 -18.20
C PHE A 31 -8.68 -18.19 -19.12
N LEU A 32 -9.65 -18.92 -18.59
CA LEU A 32 -10.44 -19.89 -19.32
C LEU A 32 -11.88 -19.40 -19.49
N GLU A 33 -12.48 -19.70 -20.64
CA GLU A 33 -13.90 -19.47 -20.96
C GLU A 33 -14.55 -20.78 -21.41
N GLY A 34 -15.87 -20.87 -21.28
CA GLY A 34 -16.63 -22.09 -21.58
C GLY A 34 -16.45 -23.20 -20.54
N VAL A 35 -15.92 -22.88 -19.36
CA VAL A 35 -15.74 -23.85 -18.25
C VAL A 35 -17.00 -23.94 -17.41
N SER A 36 -17.27 -25.13 -16.87
CA SER A 36 -18.43 -25.43 -16.02
C SER A 36 -17.98 -26.29 -14.85
N ASP A 37 -18.71 -26.20 -13.73
CA ASP A 37 -18.48 -27.02 -12.53
C ASP A 37 -17.10 -26.84 -11.87
N VAL A 38 -16.52 -25.62 -11.97
CA VAL A 38 -15.21 -25.29 -11.39
C VAL A 38 -15.36 -24.71 -9.99
N GLY A 39 -14.62 -25.25 -9.03
CA GLY A 39 -14.58 -24.82 -7.63
C GLY A 39 -13.51 -23.77 -7.33
N TYR A 40 -13.72 -22.98 -6.27
CA TYR A 40 -12.69 -22.10 -5.72
C TYR A 40 -11.57 -22.93 -5.08
N ASP A 41 -10.31 -22.50 -5.25
CA ASP A 41 -9.10 -23.17 -4.74
C ASP A 41 -8.83 -24.57 -5.32
N GLU A 42 -9.59 -24.95 -6.35
CA GLU A 42 -9.48 -26.24 -7.02
C GLU A 42 -8.13 -26.38 -7.74
N VAL A 43 -7.55 -27.58 -7.69
CA VAL A 43 -6.33 -27.90 -8.41
C VAL A 43 -6.64 -28.08 -9.89
N VAL A 44 -5.76 -27.49 -10.69
CA VAL A 44 -5.82 -27.54 -12.14
C VAL A 44 -4.56 -28.22 -12.65
N ARG A 45 -4.70 -29.17 -13.56
CA ARG A 45 -3.60 -29.78 -14.31
C ARG A 45 -3.52 -29.14 -15.68
N ILE A 46 -2.34 -28.70 -16.07
CA ILE A 46 -2.10 -27.94 -17.29
C ILE A 46 -1.03 -28.68 -18.10
N MET A 47 -1.41 -29.17 -19.27
CA MET A 47 -0.51 -29.85 -20.20
C MET A 47 -0.26 -28.96 -21.41
N SER A 48 0.99 -28.54 -21.62
CA SER A 48 1.34 -27.72 -22.80
C SER A 48 1.83 -28.59 -23.96
N GLY A 49 1.95 -28.00 -25.16
CA GLY A 49 2.47 -28.69 -26.34
C GLY A 49 3.93 -29.18 -26.23
N ASP A 50 4.64 -28.79 -25.17
CA ASP A 50 5.97 -29.30 -24.82
C ASP A 50 5.95 -30.64 -24.05
N GLY A 51 4.77 -31.19 -23.78
CA GLY A 51 4.60 -32.47 -23.06
C GLY A 51 4.85 -32.38 -21.55
N LYS A 52 5.09 -31.19 -20.99
CA LYS A 52 5.30 -31.02 -19.54
C LYS A 52 3.97 -30.76 -18.82
N LEU A 53 3.65 -31.62 -17.86
CA LEU A 53 2.56 -31.40 -16.91
C LEU A 53 2.94 -30.31 -15.90
N ARG A 54 2.04 -29.35 -15.74
CA ARG A 54 2.12 -28.26 -14.75
C ARG A 54 0.88 -28.27 -13.89
N TYR A 55 0.99 -27.70 -12.70
CA TYR A 55 -0.16 -27.54 -11.81
C TYR A 55 -0.62 -26.09 -11.80
N GLY A 56 -1.86 -25.89 -11.40
CA GLY A 56 -2.53 -24.62 -11.30
C GLY A 56 -3.52 -24.64 -10.15
N ARG A 57 -4.00 -23.48 -9.76
CA ARG A 57 -5.04 -23.33 -8.73
C ARG A 57 -6.07 -22.32 -9.18
N VAL A 58 -7.35 -22.62 -9.01
CA VAL A 58 -8.43 -21.69 -9.32
C VAL A 58 -8.44 -20.55 -8.29
N LEU A 59 -8.20 -19.32 -8.76
CA LEU A 59 -8.34 -18.11 -7.96
C LEU A 59 -9.75 -17.55 -7.99
N GLU A 60 -10.44 -17.74 -9.11
CA GLU A 60 -11.77 -17.22 -9.35
C GLU A 60 -12.51 -18.16 -10.30
N ALA A 61 -13.76 -18.47 -9.97
CA ALA A 61 -14.68 -19.20 -10.83
C ALA A 61 -15.99 -18.42 -10.88
N GLY A 62 -16.58 -18.31 -12.07
CA GLY A 62 -17.89 -17.70 -12.30
C GLY A 62 -18.61 -18.41 -13.45
N GLU A 63 -19.76 -17.90 -13.87
CA GLU A 63 -20.54 -18.52 -14.95
C GLU A 63 -19.76 -18.51 -16.27
N GLY A 64 -19.31 -19.69 -16.71
CA GLY A 64 -18.62 -19.86 -17.98
C GLY A 64 -17.17 -19.39 -17.99
N TYR A 65 -16.55 -19.01 -16.87
CA TYR A 65 -15.15 -18.59 -16.83
C TYR A 65 -14.42 -19.02 -15.55
N ALA A 66 -13.10 -19.20 -15.66
CA ALA A 66 -12.23 -19.43 -14.52
C ALA A 66 -10.88 -18.71 -14.70
N VAL A 67 -10.33 -18.23 -13.59
CA VAL A 67 -8.98 -17.67 -13.51
C VAL A 67 -8.12 -18.63 -12.72
N VAL A 68 -7.12 -19.20 -13.39
CA VAL A 68 -6.22 -20.20 -12.84
C VAL A 68 -4.85 -19.57 -12.64
N GLN A 69 -4.30 -19.68 -11.43
CA GLN A 69 -2.90 -19.37 -11.16
C GLN A 69 -2.04 -20.58 -11.45
N VAL A 70 -1.13 -20.48 -12.42
CA VAL A 70 -0.14 -21.51 -12.73
C VAL A 70 0.90 -21.61 -11.60
N LEU A 71 1.14 -22.84 -11.16
CA LEU A 71 2.13 -23.24 -10.16
C LEU A 71 3.35 -23.83 -10.91
N GLY A 72 4.53 -23.26 -10.72
CA GLY A 72 5.77 -23.75 -11.34
C GLY A 72 6.27 -22.95 -12.54
N GLU A 73 7.08 -23.62 -13.38
CA GLU A 73 7.74 -23.06 -14.55
C GLU A 73 6.75 -22.71 -15.67
N LYS A 74 6.91 -21.54 -16.26
CA LYS A 74 6.02 -21.03 -17.32
C LYS A 74 6.55 -21.19 -18.75
N GLU A 75 7.82 -21.53 -18.88
CA GLU A 75 8.48 -21.65 -20.17
C GLU A 75 7.82 -22.78 -20.96
N GLY A 76 7.36 -22.51 -22.18
CA GLY A 76 6.64 -23.49 -23.01
C GLY A 76 5.12 -23.50 -22.86
N LEU A 77 4.52 -22.71 -21.95
CA LEU A 77 3.07 -22.56 -21.87
C LEU A 77 2.53 -21.73 -23.05
N GLN A 78 1.66 -22.36 -23.84
CA GLN A 78 0.99 -21.76 -24.99
C GLN A 78 -0.53 -21.79 -24.78
N THR A 79 -1.25 -20.97 -25.55
CA THR A 79 -2.72 -20.85 -25.43
C THR A 79 -3.46 -22.11 -25.87
N ASP A 80 -2.82 -23.05 -26.55
CA ASP A 80 -3.36 -24.33 -27.00
C ASP A 80 -3.18 -25.48 -25.98
N CYS A 81 -2.73 -25.17 -24.77
CA CYS A 81 -2.61 -26.15 -23.69
C CYS A 81 -3.96 -26.81 -23.33
N LEU A 82 -3.87 -28.03 -22.82
CA LEU A 82 -4.98 -28.76 -22.23
C LEU A 82 -5.03 -28.44 -20.74
N VAL A 83 -6.22 -28.17 -20.24
CA VAL A 83 -6.47 -27.78 -18.86
C VAL A 83 -7.54 -28.70 -18.28
N GLN A 84 -7.21 -29.38 -17.19
CA GLN A 84 -8.12 -30.24 -16.45
C GLN A 84 -8.33 -29.70 -15.06
N PHE A 85 -9.59 -29.51 -14.71
CA PHE A 85 -10.07 -29.22 -13.37
C PHE A 85 -10.25 -30.56 -12.65
N THR A 86 -9.60 -30.71 -11.49
CA THR A 86 -9.54 -31.99 -10.76
C THR A 86 -10.77 -32.27 -9.88
N GLY A 87 -11.64 -31.28 -9.71
CA GLY A 87 -12.79 -31.30 -8.80
C GLY A 87 -12.43 -31.22 -7.31
N THR A 88 -11.14 -31.10 -6.98
CA THR A 88 -10.65 -31.17 -5.59
C THR A 88 -9.62 -30.08 -5.30
N THR A 89 -9.54 -29.66 -4.04
CA THR A 89 -8.43 -28.83 -3.54
C THR A 89 -7.12 -29.63 -3.49
N PHE A 90 -6.01 -28.97 -3.20
CA PHE A 90 -4.70 -29.63 -3.20
C PHE A 90 -4.63 -30.68 -2.08
N LYS A 91 -4.42 -31.93 -2.48
CA LYS A 91 -4.34 -33.09 -1.58
C LYS A 91 -2.97 -33.73 -1.66
N ILE A 92 -2.46 -34.18 -0.53
CA ILE A 92 -1.22 -34.96 -0.43
C ILE A 92 -1.53 -36.36 0.08
N PRO A 93 -0.85 -37.42 -0.42
CA PRO A 93 -0.91 -38.73 0.19
C PRO A 93 -0.24 -38.68 1.57
N VAL A 94 -0.93 -39.12 2.61
CA VAL A 94 -0.37 -39.29 3.95
C VAL A 94 -0.42 -40.77 4.32
N SER A 95 0.73 -41.30 4.73
CA SER A 95 0.91 -42.65 5.24
C SER A 95 2.07 -42.65 6.22
N GLU A 96 2.29 -43.74 6.94
CA GLU A 96 3.47 -43.88 7.80
C GLU A 96 4.79 -43.84 7.00
N ASP A 97 4.75 -44.22 5.72
CA ASP A 97 5.89 -44.21 4.79
C ASP A 97 6.45 -42.81 4.49
N VAL A 98 5.83 -41.75 5.00
CA VAL A 98 6.37 -40.37 4.92
C VAL A 98 7.51 -40.14 5.91
N LEU A 99 7.61 -40.94 6.98
CA LEU A 99 8.73 -40.90 7.93
C LEU A 99 10.04 -41.28 7.23
N GLY A 100 11.11 -40.56 7.51
CA GLY A 100 12.39 -40.76 6.84
C GLY A 100 12.51 -40.12 5.45
N ARG A 101 11.43 -39.53 4.93
CA ARG A 101 11.37 -39.00 3.56
C ARG A 101 11.59 -37.50 3.48
N MET A 102 12.01 -37.05 2.30
CA MET A 102 12.19 -35.63 1.98
C MET A 102 11.39 -35.25 0.75
N PHE A 103 10.66 -34.15 0.84
CA PHE A 103 9.75 -33.65 -0.20
C PHE A 103 10.03 -32.19 -0.56
N ASN A 104 9.64 -31.76 -1.76
CA ASN A 104 9.61 -30.35 -2.14
C ASN A 104 8.31 -29.65 -1.70
N GLY A 105 8.16 -28.36 -2.03
CA GLY A 105 6.95 -27.58 -1.73
C GLY A 105 5.68 -27.96 -2.51
N ARG A 106 5.73 -29.00 -3.36
CA ARG A 106 4.59 -29.68 -4.00
C ARG A 106 4.35 -31.09 -3.44
N PHE A 107 5.10 -31.49 -2.41
CA PHE A 107 5.09 -32.83 -1.84
C PHE A 107 5.59 -33.93 -2.80
N GLU A 108 6.44 -33.57 -3.75
CA GLU A 108 7.15 -34.54 -4.61
C GLU A 108 8.47 -34.94 -3.91
N PRO A 109 8.86 -36.23 -3.93
CA PRO A 109 10.05 -36.69 -3.25
C PRO A 109 11.32 -36.09 -3.89
N ILE A 110 12.21 -35.57 -3.05
CA ILE A 110 13.53 -35.02 -3.44
C ILE A 110 14.69 -35.84 -2.90
N ASP A 111 14.38 -36.94 -2.21
CA ASP A 111 15.34 -37.92 -1.71
C ASP A 111 15.82 -38.93 -2.78
N GLY A 112 15.22 -38.90 -3.98
CA GLY A 112 15.51 -39.85 -5.05
C GLY A 112 14.84 -41.22 -4.88
N LEU A 113 13.96 -41.37 -3.88
CA LEU A 113 13.16 -42.57 -3.65
C LEU A 113 11.80 -42.49 -4.38
N PRO A 114 11.12 -43.62 -4.61
CA PRO A 114 9.81 -43.63 -5.26
C PRO A 114 8.76 -42.78 -4.52
N PRO A 115 7.77 -42.19 -5.23
CA PRO A 115 6.66 -41.48 -4.60
C PRO A 115 5.91 -42.36 -3.60
N VAL A 116 5.34 -41.72 -2.57
CA VAL A 116 4.46 -42.40 -1.62
C VAL A 116 3.11 -42.64 -2.30
N ILE A 117 2.78 -43.91 -2.52
CA ILE A 117 1.54 -44.34 -3.21
C ILE A 117 0.50 -44.86 -2.20
N SER A 118 0.94 -45.26 -1.01
CA SER A 118 0.12 -45.77 0.09
C SER A 118 -0.62 -44.63 0.83
N GLY A 119 -1.72 -44.98 1.51
CA GLY A 119 -2.40 -44.11 2.47
C GLY A 119 -3.57 -43.27 1.95
N GLU A 120 -4.08 -42.41 2.84
CA GLU A 120 -5.22 -41.51 2.58
C GLU A 120 -4.73 -40.23 1.88
N ARG A 121 -5.55 -39.62 1.01
CA ARG A 121 -5.27 -38.31 0.44
C ARG A 121 -5.97 -37.20 1.22
N ARG A 122 -5.19 -36.37 1.92
CA ARG A 122 -5.70 -35.26 2.75
C ARG A 122 -5.49 -33.90 2.14
N GLU A 123 -6.45 -33.02 2.38
CA GLU A 123 -6.41 -31.62 1.94
C GLU A 123 -5.40 -30.82 2.75
N ILE A 124 -4.55 -30.06 2.07
CA ILE A 124 -3.52 -29.28 2.76
C ILE A 124 -4.06 -28.03 3.48
N THR A 125 -5.31 -27.66 3.20
CA THR A 125 -5.95 -26.49 3.83
C THR A 125 -6.20 -26.70 5.32
N GLY A 126 -6.32 -27.97 5.74
CA GLY A 126 -6.63 -28.36 7.12
C GLY A 126 -8.02 -27.90 7.57
N ALA A 127 -8.38 -28.27 8.79
CA ALA A 127 -9.60 -27.81 9.45
C ALA A 127 -9.29 -27.28 10.86
N PRO A 128 -9.92 -26.19 11.30
CA PRO A 128 -9.71 -25.70 12.67
C PRO A 128 -10.26 -26.71 13.69
N ILE A 129 -9.45 -27.02 14.70
CA ILE A 129 -9.89 -27.87 15.83
C ILE A 129 -10.96 -27.13 16.64
N ASN A 130 -12.10 -27.78 16.85
CA ASN A 130 -13.21 -27.30 17.67
C ASN A 130 -12.71 -26.93 19.09
N PRO A 131 -12.99 -25.72 19.62
CA PRO A 131 -12.55 -25.31 20.96
C PRO A 131 -12.90 -26.30 22.08
N VAL A 132 -14.06 -26.97 22.00
CA VAL A 132 -14.51 -27.96 23.00
C VAL A 132 -13.68 -29.24 22.94
N ALA A 133 -13.14 -29.57 21.77
CA ALA A 133 -12.29 -30.74 21.57
C ALA A 133 -10.80 -30.46 21.91
N ARG A 134 -10.46 -29.27 22.43
CA ARG A 134 -9.08 -28.92 22.78
C ARG A 134 -8.77 -29.33 24.21
N GLU A 135 -7.74 -30.14 24.36
CA GLU A 135 -7.14 -30.42 25.67
C GLU A 135 -6.12 -29.34 26.04
N TYR A 136 -6.05 -29.01 27.33
CA TYR A 136 -5.06 -28.07 27.82
C TYR A 136 -3.65 -28.70 27.77
N PRO A 137 -2.65 -28.00 27.22
CA PRO A 137 -1.31 -28.53 27.08
C PRO A 137 -0.63 -28.67 28.45
N HIS A 138 -0.13 -29.86 28.79
CA HIS A 138 0.51 -30.15 30.08
C HIS A 138 1.81 -30.99 29.99
N ASP A 139 2.05 -31.69 28.88
CA ASP A 139 3.23 -32.55 28.70
C ASP A 139 4.48 -31.73 28.29
N PHE A 140 5.58 -31.85 29.02
CA PHE A 140 6.85 -31.16 28.71
C PHE A 140 7.61 -31.81 27.55
N ILE A 141 8.08 -30.98 26.60
CA ILE A 141 8.97 -31.38 25.51
C ILE A 141 10.39 -30.93 25.85
N GLN A 142 11.30 -31.88 26.02
CA GLN A 142 12.70 -31.60 26.22
C GLN A 142 13.32 -31.21 24.88
N THR A 143 13.79 -29.97 24.75
CA THR A 143 14.43 -29.45 23.53
C THR A 143 15.94 -29.72 23.47
N GLY A 144 16.56 -30.03 24.62
CA GLY A 144 17.99 -30.27 24.74
C GLY A 144 18.82 -28.99 24.91
N ILE A 145 18.16 -27.83 24.94
CA ILE A 145 18.79 -26.53 25.16
C ILE A 145 18.39 -26.03 26.55
N SER A 146 19.34 -25.98 27.47
CA SER A 146 19.09 -25.62 28.87
C SER A 146 18.38 -24.27 29.05
N ALA A 147 18.70 -23.27 28.22
CA ALA A 147 18.04 -21.97 28.25
C ALA A 147 16.55 -22.04 27.85
N ILE A 148 16.18 -22.95 26.94
CA ILE A 148 14.78 -23.17 26.56
C ILE A 148 14.11 -24.05 27.62
N ASP A 149 14.70 -25.21 27.92
CA ASP A 149 14.12 -26.19 28.83
C ASP A 149 13.91 -25.64 30.25
N GLY A 150 14.83 -24.79 30.74
CA GLY A 150 14.80 -24.25 32.10
C GLY A 150 14.08 -22.90 32.27
N MET A 151 13.99 -22.06 31.22
CA MET A 151 13.39 -20.72 31.33
C MET A 151 12.16 -20.50 30.44
N LEU A 152 12.06 -21.21 29.32
CA LEU A 152 11.03 -21.05 28.30
C LEU A 152 10.50 -22.42 27.85
N SER A 153 10.18 -23.27 28.83
CA SER A 153 9.84 -24.67 28.64
C SER A 153 8.74 -24.84 27.58
N LEU A 154 8.98 -25.74 26.62
CA LEU A 154 8.04 -26.07 25.57
C LEU A 154 7.08 -27.17 26.05
N VAL A 155 5.79 -26.96 25.89
CA VAL A 155 4.73 -27.92 26.24
C VAL A 155 4.06 -28.47 24.97
N ARG A 156 3.59 -29.72 24.99
CA ARG A 156 2.87 -30.37 23.88
C ARG A 156 1.68 -29.53 23.45
N GLY A 157 1.59 -29.22 22.15
CA GLY A 157 0.54 -28.37 21.60
C GLY A 157 0.75 -26.86 21.77
N GLN A 158 1.78 -26.45 22.54
CA GLN A 158 2.21 -25.05 22.63
C GLN A 158 2.95 -24.63 21.37
N LYS A 159 2.81 -23.35 21.01
CA LYS A 159 3.51 -22.72 19.89
C LYS A 159 4.56 -21.77 20.46
N LEU A 160 5.84 -22.12 20.31
CA LEU A 160 6.96 -21.33 20.81
C LEU A 160 7.81 -20.80 19.64
N PRO A 161 7.71 -19.50 19.29
CA PRO A 161 8.54 -18.93 18.24
C PRO A 161 9.99 -18.70 18.72
N ILE A 162 10.96 -19.05 17.87
CA ILE A 162 12.38 -18.72 18.07
C ILE A 162 12.72 -17.48 17.25
N PHE A 163 12.83 -16.32 17.89
CA PHE A 163 13.23 -15.09 17.23
C PHE A 163 14.75 -15.00 17.12
N SER A 164 15.25 -14.64 15.94
CA SER A 164 16.69 -14.51 15.71
C SER A 164 17.02 -13.49 14.61
N VAL A 165 18.24 -12.95 14.58
CA VAL A 165 18.73 -12.00 13.55
C VAL A 165 19.80 -12.61 12.63
N SER A 166 20.00 -12.01 11.45
CA SER A 166 20.87 -12.59 10.41
C SER A 166 22.30 -12.77 10.89
N GLY A 167 22.88 -13.93 10.62
CA GLY A 167 24.22 -14.28 11.09
C GLY A 167 24.26 -14.93 12.48
N LEU A 168 23.17 -14.92 13.25
CA LEU A 168 23.06 -15.75 14.44
C LEU A 168 22.77 -17.21 14.06
N PRO A 169 23.18 -18.19 14.88
CA PRO A 169 23.09 -19.62 14.59
C PRO A 169 21.67 -20.19 14.78
N HIS A 170 20.62 -19.50 14.32
CA HIS A 170 19.22 -19.96 14.39
C HIS A 170 18.98 -21.30 13.68
N ASN A 171 19.60 -21.51 12.52
CA ASN A 171 19.49 -22.80 11.82
C ASN A 171 20.18 -23.92 12.61
N THR A 172 21.32 -23.63 13.25
CA THR A 172 22.00 -24.56 14.15
C THR A 172 21.16 -24.87 15.39
N ILE A 173 20.50 -23.87 15.98
CA ILE A 173 19.57 -24.05 17.10
C ILE A 173 18.36 -24.91 16.67
N ALA A 174 17.75 -24.60 15.53
CA ALA A 174 16.61 -25.37 15.01
C ALA A 174 17.01 -26.82 14.69
N ALA A 175 18.18 -27.03 14.08
CA ALA A 175 18.71 -28.37 13.83
C ALA A 175 19.01 -29.10 15.14
N GLN A 176 19.58 -28.41 16.13
CA GLN A 176 19.84 -28.99 17.45
C GLN A 176 18.54 -29.44 18.14
N ILE A 177 17.50 -28.61 18.11
CA ILE A 177 16.18 -28.95 18.63
C ILE A 177 15.62 -30.16 17.87
N ALA A 178 15.67 -30.17 16.54
CA ALA A 178 15.21 -31.30 15.73
C ALA A 178 15.92 -32.62 16.11
N ARG A 179 17.22 -32.56 16.42
CA ARG A 179 17.99 -33.74 16.85
C ARG A 179 17.63 -34.20 18.26
N GLN A 180 17.55 -33.27 19.20
CA GLN A 180 17.51 -33.55 20.64
C GLN A 180 16.09 -33.63 21.21
N ALA A 181 15.09 -33.18 20.46
CA ALA A 181 13.71 -33.16 20.94
C ALA A 181 13.22 -34.57 21.29
N THR A 182 12.68 -34.69 22.51
CA THR A 182 12.11 -35.92 23.05
C THR A 182 11.11 -35.61 24.18
N VAL A 183 10.24 -36.56 24.49
CA VAL A 183 9.33 -36.50 25.64
C VAL A 183 9.84 -37.50 26.68
N ARG A 184 10.07 -37.05 27.92
CA ARG A 184 10.59 -37.91 28.99
C ARG A 184 9.48 -38.72 29.64
N GLY A 185 9.70 -40.03 29.81
CA GLY A 185 8.89 -40.88 30.69
C GLY A 185 7.68 -41.56 30.05
N LYS A 186 7.52 -41.51 28.73
CA LYS A 186 6.51 -42.26 27.98
C LYS A 186 7.19 -43.08 26.88
N GLU A 187 6.68 -44.27 26.59
CA GLU A 187 7.10 -45.13 25.47
C GLU A 187 6.48 -44.69 24.13
N GLU A 188 5.87 -43.50 24.06
CA GLU A 188 5.16 -42.99 22.88
C GLU A 188 6.14 -42.56 21.78
N GLU A 189 5.82 -42.87 20.52
CA GLU A 189 6.66 -42.56 19.36
C GLU A 189 6.69 -41.05 19.07
N PHE A 190 7.88 -40.51 18.78
CA PHE A 190 8.12 -39.08 18.56
C PHE A 190 8.63 -38.79 17.16
N ALA A 191 7.96 -37.91 16.43
CA ALA A 191 8.29 -37.50 15.08
C ALA A 191 8.60 -36.00 14.96
N VAL A 192 9.48 -35.64 14.04
CA VAL A 192 9.80 -34.24 13.72
C VAL A 192 9.37 -33.92 12.29
N VAL A 193 8.54 -32.90 12.11
CA VAL A 193 8.20 -32.38 10.77
C VAL A 193 8.94 -31.07 10.56
N PHE A 194 9.93 -31.08 9.68
CA PHE A 194 10.74 -29.92 9.32
C PHE A 194 10.26 -29.31 8.01
N ALA A 195 9.94 -28.01 7.99
CA ALA A 195 9.59 -27.28 6.79
C ALA A 195 10.60 -26.16 6.51
N GLY A 196 11.34 -26.31 5.41
CA GLY A 196 12.22 -25.31 4.83
C GLY A 196 11.45 -24.36 3.90
N ILE A 197 11.39 -23.06 4.18
CA ILE A 197 10.59 -22.07 3.45
C ILE A 197 11.53 -21.05 2.80
N GLY A 198 11.75 -21.16 1.49
CA GLY A 198 12.66 -20.30 0.73
C GLY A 198 14.12 -20.38 1.21
N LEU A 199 14.58 -21.53 1.70
CA LEU A 199 15.93 -21.70 2.22
C LEU A 199 16.98 -21.59 1.11
N ARG A 200 18.16 -21.05 1.40
CA ARG A 200 19.29 -21.15 0.47
C ARG A 200 19.73 -22.61 0.39
N SER A 201 20.24 -23.06 -0.75
CA SER A 201 20.67 -24.45 -0.94
C SER A 201 21.66 -24.91 0.14
N ALA A 202 22.64 -24.07 0.49
CA ALA A 202 23.59 -24.36 1.57
C ALA A 202 22.95 -24.50 2.97
N GLU A 203 21.84 -23.82 3.23
CA GLU A 203 21.10 -23.94 4.49
C GLU A 203 20.27 -25.22 4.52
N ALA A 204 19.62 -25.56 3.40
CA ALA A 204 18.90 -26.82 3.26
C ALA A 204 19.83 -28.04 3.39
N GLU A 205 20.99 -28.01 2.70
CA GLU A 205 22.03 -29.04 2.81
C GLU A 205 22.54 -29.19 4.24
N TYR A 206 22.71 -28.08 4.96
CA TYR A 206 23.09 -28.11 6.38
C TYR A 206 22.07 -28.89 7.23
N PHE A 207 20.78 -28.59 7.11
CA PHE A 207 19.75 -29.31 7.85
C PHE A 207 19.68 -30.80 7.49
N ILE A 208 19.74 -31.13 6.20
CA ILE A 208 19.72 -32.52 5.74
C ILE A 208 20.91 -33.29 6.32
N ARG A 209 22.11 -32.71 6.27
CA ARG A 209 23.32 -33.33 6.81
C ARG A 209 23.19 -33.58 8.31
N GLU A 210 22.75 -32.59 9.08
CA GLU A 210 22.61 -32.71 10.54
C GLU A 210 21.55 -33.76 10.94
N LEU A 211 20.45 -33.88 10.18
CA LEU A 211 19.43 -34.91 10.43
C LEU A 211 19.95 -36.32 10.09
N ARG A 212 20.75 -36.46 9.02
CA ARG A 212 21.36 -37.74 8.64
C ARG A 212 22.45 -38.18 9.62
N GLU A 213 23.38 -37.30 9.96
CA GLU A 213 24.51 -37.60 10.85
C GLU A 213 24.06 -37.98 12.27
N SER A 214 22.91 -37.47 12.71
CA SER A 214 22.35 -37.76 14.02
C SER A 214 21.42 -38.97 14.07
N GLY A 215 21.11 -39.59 12.93
CA GLY A 215 20.09 -40.63 12.81
C GLY A 215 18.66 -40.12 13.00
N ALA A 216 18.46 -38.83 13.30
CA ALA A 216 17.13 -38.25 13.51
C ALA A 216 16.27 -38.24 12.23
N ILE A 217 16.90 -38.42 11.06
CA ILE A 217 16.20 -38.47 9.77
C ILE A 217 15.12 -39.56 9.75
N GLU A 218 15.35 -40.74 10.34
CA GLU A 218 14.42 -41.88 10.31
C GLU A 218 13.05 -41.54 10.94
N ARG A 219 13.06 -40.69 11.97
CA ARG A 219 11.86 -40.19 12.65
C ARG A 219 11.43 -38.79 12.20
N SER A 220 11.97 -38.31 11.08
CA SER A 220 11.70 -36.96 10.57
C SER A 220 11.07 -36.97 9.19
N VAL A 221 10.24 -35.97 8.92
CA VAL A 221 9.76 -35.63 7.57
C VAL A 221 10.28 -34.25 7.22
N ALA A 222 11.03 -34.12 6.13
CA ALA A 222 11.54 -32.82 5.68
C ALA A 222 10.80 -32.35 4.42
N ILE A 223 10.24 -31.14 4.45
CA ILE A 223 9.58 -30.51 3.30
C ILE A 223 10.34 -29.23 2.99
N LEU A 224 11.07 -29.22 1.88
CA LEU A 224 12.04 -28.19 1.55
C LEU A 224 11.60 -27.41 0.31
N ASN A 225 11.36 -26.13 0.51
CA ASN A 225 11.26 -25.13 -0.54
C ASN A 225 12.54 -24.28 -0.53
N LEU A 226 13.30 -24.35 -1.61
CA LEU A 226 14.51 -23.57 -1.83
C LEU A 226 14.19 -22.14 -2.29
N ALA A 227 15.17 -21.25 -2.18
CA ALA A 227 15.03 -19.86 -2.61
C ALA A 227 14.77 -19.72 -4.12
N ASP A 228 15.21 -20.69 -4.90
CA ASP A 228 15.05 -20.76 -6.36
C ASP A 228 13.70 -21.39 -6.78
N ASP A 229 12.99 -22.03 -5.84
CA ASP A 229 11.70 -22.65 -6.10
C ASP A 229 10.58 -21.61 -6.29
N PRO A 230 9.49 -21.97 -7.00
CA PRO A 230 8.37 -21.07 -7.23
C PRO A 230 7.76 -20.53 -5.92
N ALA A 231 7.48 -19.22 -5.90
CA ALA A 231 6.93 -18.54 -4.73
C ALA A 231 5.60 -19.12 -4.21
N VAL A 232 4.82 -19.80 -5.06
CA VAL A 232 3.57 -20.43 -4.60
C VAL A 232 3.82 -21.71 -3.82
N GLU A 233 4.84 -22.49 -4.17
CA GLU A 233 5.28 -23.65 -3.38
C GLU A 233 5.69 -23.24 -1.97
N ARG A 234 6.26 -22.03 -1.84
CA ARG A 234 6.57 -21.43 -0.54
C ARG A 234 5.34 -21.19 0.34
N LEU A 235 4.19 -20.88 -0.26
CA LEU A 235 2.92 -20.72 0.46
C LEU A 235 2.29 -22.07 0.84
N MET A 236 2.54 -23.10 0.04
CA MET A 236 2.03 -24.46 0.27
C MET A 236 2.87 -25.24 1.28
N THR A 237 4.19 -25.00 1.32
CA THR A 237 5.15 -25.74 2.16
C THR A 237 4.75 -25.82 3.63
N PRO A 238 4.36 -24.71 4.31
CA PRO A 238 3.90 -24.79 5.70
C PRO A 238 2.62 -25.60 5.85
N ARG A 239 1.70 -25.52 4.88
CA ARG A 239 0.42 -26.23 4.89
C ARG A 239 0.58 -27.73 4.75
N ILE A 240 1.45 -28.14 3.82
CA ILE A 240 1.86 -29.52 3.63
C ILE A 240 2.48 -30.06 4.92
N ALA A 241 3.39 -29.31 5.55
CA ALA A 241 4.02 -29.71 6.79
C ALA A 241 3.01 -29.89 7.93
N MET A 242 2.06 -28.95 8.08
CA MET A 242 1.00 -29.09 9.08
C MET A 242 0.10 -30.30 8.80
N THR A 243 -0.21 -30.59 7.54
CA THR A 243 -1.07 -31.73 7.18
C THR A 243 -0.42 -33.06 7.51
N VAL A 244 0.88 -33.20 7.23
CA VAL A 244 1.67 -34.36 7.65
C VAL A 244 1.71 -34.44 9.17
N ALA A 245 1.95 -33.33 9.85
CA ALA A 245 2.01 -33.29 11.30
C ALA A 245 0.68 -33.67 11.96
N GLU A 246 -0.45 -33.22 11.41
CA GLU A 246 -1.79 -33.57 11.89
C GLU A 246 -2.07 -35.06 11.72
N TYR A 247 -1.69 -35.66 10.59
CA TYR A 247 -1.81 -37.11 10.38
C TYR A 247 -0.97 -37.91 11.38
N LEU A 248 0.32 -37.58 11.52
CA LEU A 248 1.19 -38.28 12.47
C LEU A 248 0.68 -38.14 13.91
N ALA A 249 0.14 -36.97 14.27
CA ALA A 249 -0.31 -36.70 15.63
C ALA A 249 -1.68 -37.30 15.97
N PHE A 250 -2.67 -37.17 15.09
CA PHE A 250 -4.06 -37.53 15.40
C PHE A 250 -4.42 -38.95 14.96
N ASP A 251 -3.78 -39.48 13.94
CA ASP A 251 -4.12 -40.79 13.38
C ASP A 251 -3.15 -41.88 13.84
N LEU A 252 -1.86 -41.57 13.87
CA LEU A 252 -0.83 -42.48 14.38
C LEU A 252 -0.55 -42.29 15.88
N GLY A 253 -1.17 -41.29 16.50
CA GLY A 253 -1.02 -41.03 17.94
C GLY A 253 0.39 -40.57 18.35
N MET A 254 1.25 -40.19 17.39
CA MET A 254 2.63 -39.82 17.67
C MET A 254 2.73 -38.44 18.33
N HIS A 255 3.79 -38.22 19.08
CA HIS A 255 4.19 -36.89 19.48
C HIS A 255 4.89 -36.18 18.31
N VAL A 256 4.33 -35.07 17.84
CA VAL A 256 4.90 -34.36 16.68
C VAL A 256 5.44 -33.00 17.08
N LEU A 257 6.70 -32.74 16.72
CA LEU A 257 7.29 -31.41 16.76
C LEU A 257 7.40 -30.86 15.34
N VAL A 258 6.74 -29.72 15.09
CA VAL A 258 6.83 -29.03 13.79
C VAL A 258 7.82 -27.87 13.89
N ILE A 259 8.81 -27.85 12.99
CA ILE A 259 9.81 -26.79 12.86
C ILE A 259 9.62 -26.12 11.51
N LEU A 260 9.30 -24.83 11.50
CA LEU A 260 9.13 -24.03 10.28
C LEU A 260 10.23 -22.98 10.19
N THR A 261 11.03 -23.00 9.12
CA THR A 261 12.11 -22.03 8.89
C THR A 261 12.37 -21.83 7.40
N ASP A 262 12.50 -20.63 6.83
CA ASP A 262 12.43 -19.33 7.47
C ASP A 262 11.06 -18.68 7.20
N MET A 263 10.27 -18.49 8.26
CA MET A 263 8.95 -17.81 8.19
C MET A 263 9.06 -16.39 7.63
N THR A 264 10.26 -15.82 7.65
CA THR A 264 10.63 -14.55 7.06
C THR A 264 10.40 -14.46 5.55
N ASN A 265 10.64 -15.55 4.81
CA ASN A 265 10.61 -15.55 3.34
C ASN A 265 9.18 -15.50 2.75
N TYR A 266 8.20 -15.19 3.59
CA TYR A 266 6.76 -15.22 3.34
C TYR A 266 6.11 -13.80 3.26
N CYS A 267 6.78 -12.64 3.57
CA CYS A 267 6.10 -11.39 4.05
C CYS A 267 6.42 -10.00 3.36
N PHE A 268 5.91 -8.84 3.89
CA PHE A 268 6.12 -7.39 3.55
C PHE A 268 6.48 -6.52 4.81
N ASP A 269 6.98 -5.26 4.66
CA ASP A 269 7.32 -4.33 5.78
C ASP A 269 6.14 -3.45 6.27
N GLY A 270 5.92 -3.39 7.59
CA GLY A 270 4.78 -2.70 8.22
C GLY A 270 4.91 -1.16 8.34
N GLY A 271 6.12 -0.59 8.20
CA GLY A 271 6.36 0.85 8.26
C GLY A 271 6.06 1.59 6.95
N THR A 272 5.71 0.86 5.90
CA THR A 272 5.39 1.43 4.60
C THR A 272 4.05 2.14 4.62
N GLU A 273 4.02 3.38 4.11
CA GLU A 273 2.80 4.15 3.94
C GLU A 273 2.04 3.70 2.69
N VAL A 274 0.74 3.50 2.84
CA VAL A 274 -0.21 3.30 1.74
C VAL A 274 -1.18 4.47 1.68
N ILE A 275 -1.55 4.86 0.46
CA ILE A 275 -2.56 5.89 0.22
C ILE A 275 -3.86 5.19 -0.14
N LEU A 276 -4.87 5.38 0.68
CA LEU A 276 -6.21 4.84 0.47
C LEU A 276 -6.97 5.70 -0.55
N GLN A 277 -8.08 5.18 -1.04
CA GLN A 277 -8.90 5.85 -2.04
C GLN A 277 -9.48 7.18 -1.55
N ASP A 278 -9.79 7.29 -0.26
CA ASP A 278 -10.24 8.53 0.37
C ASP A 278 -9.10 9.55 0.60
N GLY A 279 -7.89 9.24 0.13
CA GLY A 279 -6.69 10.06 0.26
C GLY A 279 -6.04 9.99 1.65
N SER A 280 -6.52 9.13 2.55
CA SER A 280 -5.82 8.80 3.79
C SER A 280 -4.43 8.26 3.50
N VAL A 281 -3.44 8.78 4.21
CA VAL A 281 -2.10 8.19 4.25
C VAL A 281 -1.99 7.43 5.56
N VAL A 282 -1.88 6.11 5.49
CA VAL A 282 -1.80 5.24 6.67
C VAL A 282 -0.59 4.33 6.55
N LYS A 283 0.03 3.94 7.66
CA LYS A 283 1.01 2.86 7.61
C LYS A 283 0.29 1.53 7.46
N ILE A 284 0.87 0.61 6.69
CA ILE A 284 0.31 -0.73 6.52
C ILE A 284 0.11 -1.41 7.88
N GLY A 285 1.08 -1.30 8.80
CA GLY A 285 0.95 -1.87 10.15
C GLY A 285 -0.24 -1.32 10.94
N GLU A 286 -0.44 0.00 10.93
CA GLU A 286 -1.56 0.67 11.61
C GLU A 286 -2.91 0.28 11.00
N LEU A 287 -2.99 0.22 9.66
CA LEU A 287 -4.19 -0.21 8.95
C LEU A 287 -4.58 -1.65 9.32
N VAL A 288 -3.58 -2.55 9.41
CA VAL A 288 -3.80 -3.94 9.80
C VAL A 288 -4.31 -4.02 11.25
N GLU A 289 -3.73 -3.25 12.18
CA GLU A 289 -4.17 -3.19 13.58
C GLU A 289 -5.57 -2.59 13.72
N GLU A 290 -5.89 -1.54 12.97
CA GLU A 290 -7.22 -0.92 12.97
C GLU A 290 -8.29 -1.93 12.52
N ILE A 291 -8.06 -2.60 11.38
CA ILE A 291 -8.98 -3.62 10.85
C ILE A 291 -9.09 -4.79 11.82
N ALA A 292 -7.99 -5.21 12.45
CA ALA A 292 -8.01 -6.27 13.45
C ALA A 292 -8.88 -5.89 14.66
N SER A 293 -8.79 -4.65 15.15
CA SER A 293 -9.55 -4.19 16.33
C SER A 293 -11.05 -4.07 16.08
N LYS A 294 -11.48 -3.69 14.86
CA LYS A 294 -12.91 -3.54 14.48
C LYS A 294 -13.63 -4.86 14.18
N ALA A 295 -12.92 -6.00 14.19
CA ALA A 295 -13.48 -7.30 13.82
C ALA A 295 -14.22 -8.04 14.96
N ASP A 296 -14.41 -7.41 16.12
CA ASP A 296 -15.37 -7.76 17.19
C ASP A 296 -15.45 -9.27 17.54
N GLY A 297 -14.30 -9.92 17.73
CA GLY A 297 -14.25 -11.30 18.22
C GLY A 297 -14.58 -12.39 17.19
N ASP A 298 -15.03 -12.07 15.97
CA ASP A 298 -15.31 -13.04 14.90
C ASP A 298 -14.01 -13.41 14.14
N TYR A 299 -13.00 -13.80 14.93
CA TYR A 299 -11.70 -14.25 14.44
C TYR A 299 -11.73 -15.76 14.18
N GLN A 300 -11.41 -16.19 12.96
CA GLN A 300 -10.80 -17.51 12.79
C GLN A 300 -9.28 -17.33 12.73
N PRO A 301 -8.54 -17.65 13.81
CA PRO A 301 -7.10 -17.72 13.74
C PRO A 301 -6.71 -18.89 12.83
N ILE A 302 -6.38 -18.62 11.57
CA ILE A 302 -5.71 -19.59 10.72
C ILE A 302 -4.24 -19.56 11.13
N ASN A 303 -3.90 -20.47 12.04
CA ASN A 303 -2.61 -20.45 12.72
C ASN A 303 -1.59 -21.28 11.91
N VAL A 304 -0.89 -20.61 11.00
CA VAL A 304 0.26 -21.17 10.27
C VAL A 304 1.53 -20.49 10.78
N GLY A 305 2.33 -21.22 11.53
CA GLY A 305 3.71 -20.84 11.86
C GLY A 305 3.95 -19.50 12.56
N GLY A 306 3.03 -18.99 13.37
CA GLY A 306 3.22 -17.75 14.14
C GLY A 306 2.82 -16.45 13.43
N SER A 307 2.09 -16.55 12.31
CA SER A 307 1.48 -15.40 11.62
C SER A 307 -0.01 -15.32 11.99
N LEU A 308 -0.50 -14.15 12.40
CA LEU A 308 -1.93 -13.92 12.57
C LEU A 308 -2.54 -13.60 11.19
N LEU A 309 -3.17 -14.60 10.58
CA LEU A 309 -4.01 -14.46 9.39
C LEU A 309 -5.43 -14.06 9.83
N LEU A 310 -5.95 -12.95 9.29
CA LEU A 310 -7.33 -12.51 9.49
C LEU A 310 -8.14 -12.81 8.22
N ILE A 311 -9.03 -13.81 8.26
CA ILE A 311 -10.08 -13.98 7.24
C ILE A 311 -11.43 -14.30 7.91
N LYS A 312 -12.41 -13.42 7.67
CA LYS A 312 -13.80 -13.84 7.40
C LYS A 312 -14.50 -12.83 6.49
N LYS A 313 -15.08 -13.37 5.41
CA LYS A 313 -15.89 -12.71 4.38
C LYS A 313 -17.35 -13.07 4.66
N SER A 314 -18.08 -12.26 5.44
CA SER A 314 -19.56 -12.26 5.40
C SER A 314 -20.28 -11.18 6.21
N ARG A 315 -19.66 -10.45 7.15
CA ARG A 315 -20.34 -9.34 7.86
C ARG A 315 -19.70 -7.94 7.77
N LEU A 316 -18.52 -7.79 7.18
CA LEU A 316 -17.91 -6.47 6.89
C LEU A 316 -18.56 -5.72 5.70
N LEU A 317 -19.77 -6.11 5.30
CA LEU A 317 -20.61 -5.37 4.37
C LEU A 317 -21.37 -4.27 5.13
N SER A 318 -20.69 -3.16 5.44
CA SER A 318 -21.27 -1.82 5.31
C SER A 318 -20.28 -0.73 5.73
N LYS A 319 -19.72 -0.01 4.75
CA LYS A 319 -19.23 1.38 4.85
C LYS A 319 -17.95 1.72 5.61
N GLN A 320 -17.26 0.82 6.33
CA GLN A 320 -16.18 1.24 7.27
C GLN A 320 -14.72 0.92 6.89
N ILE A 321 -14.42 0.14 5.85
CA ILE A 321 -13.02 -0.11 5.43
C ILE A 321 -12.73 0.70 4.15
N PRO A 322 -11.70 1.58 4.14
CA PRO A 322 -11.34 2.35 2.96
C PRO A 322 -10.84 1.44 1.83
N ALA A 323 -11.29 1.69 0.61
CA ALA A 323 -10.75 1.02 -0.57
C ALA A 323 -9.30 1.47 -0.84
N ILE A 324 -8.51 0.62 -1.50
CA ILE A 324 -7.15 0.95 -1.94
C ILE A 324 -7.17 1.39 -3.41
N LEU A 325 -6.24 2.26 -3.79
CA LEU A 325 -6.07 2.62 -5.19
C LEU A 325 -5.40 1.47 -5.97
N SER A 326 -6.13 0.87 -6.90
CA SER A 326 -5.63 -0.16 -7.81
C SER A 326 -5.53 0.38 -9.24
N TRP A 327 -4.93 -0.39 -10.15
CA TRP A 327 -4.79 -0.04 -11.56
C TRP A 327 -5.40 -1.12 -12.48
N SER A 328 -5.91 -0.71 -13.63
CA SER A 328 -6.27 -1.62 -14.73
C SER A 328 -5.79 -1.06 -16.05
N ARG A 329 -4.78 -1.70 -16.66
CA ARG A 329 -4.08 -1.32 -17.91
C ARG A 329 -3.45 0.09 -17.88
N VAL A 330 -4.25 1.15 -17.70
CA VAL A 330 -3.83 2.57 -17.70
C VAL A 330 -4.55 3.43 -16.65
N ASP A 331 -5.76 3.06 -16.20
CA ASP A 331 -6.56 3.86 -15.27
C ASP A 331 -6.54 3.34 -13.83
N THR A 332 -6.70 4.27 -12.88
CA THR A 332 -6.85 3.96 -11.46
C THR A 332 -8.29 3.56 -11.17
N ARG A 333 -8.49 2.47 -10.44
CA ARG A 333 -9.81 2.00 -9.99
C ARG A 333 -9.82 1.68 -8.48
N PRO A 334 -10.97 1.80 -7.82
CA PRO A 334 -11.18 1.29 -6.47
C PRO A 334 -10.82 -0.21 -6.38
N GLY A 335 -9.90 -0.55 -5.49
CA GLY A 335 -9.59 -1.92 -5.12
C GLY A 335 -10.23 -2.23 -3.76
N LYS A 336 -11.08 -3.25 -3.71
CA LYS A 336 -11.63 -3.71 -2.42
C LYS A 336 -10.54 -4.47 -1.66
N LEU A 337 -10.33 -4.09 -0.41
CA LEU A 337 -9.47 -4.85 0.50
C LEU A 337 -10.21 -6.12 0.92
N VAL A 338 -9.65 -7.29 0.60
CA VAL A 338 -10.30 -8.60 0.85
C VAL A 338 -9.74 -9.28 2.10
N ALA A 339 -8.46 -9.04 2.43
CA ALA A 339 -7.78 -9.58 3.60
C ALA A 339 -6.63 -8.67 4.03
N VAL A 340 -6.22 -8.78 5.30
CA VAL A 340 -5.01 -8.18 5.87
C VAL A 340 -4.25 -9.22 6.69
N GLU A 341 -2.93 -9.15 6.65
CA GLU A 341 -2.06 -10.12 7.32
C GLU A 341 -0.95 -9.39 8.09
N ARG A 342 -0.72 -9.80 9.34
CA ARG A 342 0.41 -9.33 10.14
C ARG A 342 1.44 -10.45 10.24
N VAL A 343 2.65 -10.17 9.76
CA VAL A 343 3.74 -11.14 9.79
C VAL A 343 5.07 -10.45 10.12
N LEU A 344 6.03 -11.21 10.65
CA LEU A 344 7.33 -10.68 11.06
C LEU A 344 8.20 -10.36 9.83
N ALA A 345 8.78 -9.16 9.78
CA ALA A 345 9.55 -8.68 8.63
C ALA A 345 10.91 -9.39 8.46
N PRO A 346 11.41 -9.57 7.22
CA PRO A 346 12.71 -10.17 6.97
C PRO A 346 13.91 -9.38 7.46
N ARG A 347 14.98 -10.15 7.71
CA ARG A 347 16.32 -9.64 8.01
C ARG A 347 16.92 -8.78 6.91
N LYS A 348 16.62 -9.11 5.65
CA LYS A 348 17.11 -8.37 4.49
C LYS A 348 15.92 -7.85 3.69
N LEU A 349 15.77 -6.54 3.72
CA LEU A 349 14.83 -5.82 2.89
C LEU A 349 15.60 -5.15 1.76
N VAL A 350 15.06 -5.23 0.55
CA VAL A 350 15.53 -4.46 -0.59
C VAL A 350 15.00 -3.05 -0.44
N ARG A 351 15.91 -2.11 -0.21
CA ARG A 351 15.60 -0.69 -0.27
C ARG A 351 15.71 -0.21 -1.70
N ILE A 352 14.58 0.04 -2.33
CA ILE A 352 14.50 0.56 -3.69
C ILE A 352 14.31 2.07 -3.59
N ARG A 353 15.34 2.81 -4.00
CA ARG A 353 15.26 4.26 -4.13
C ARG A 353 15.14 4.64 -5.59
N THR A 354 13.99 5.22 -5.93
CA THR A 354 13.72 5.72 -7.28
C THR A 354 14.35 7.11 -7.48
N ARG A 355 14.47 7.53 -8.75
CA ARG A 355 14.98 8.87 -9.09
C ARG A 355 14.11 10.00 -8.54
N SER A 356 12.81 9.79 -8.34
CA SER A 356 11.93 10.80 -7.74
C SER A 356 12.21 11.01 -6.25
N GLY A 357 13.06 10.18 -5.64
CA GLY A 357 13.30 10.20 -4.19
C GLY A 357 12.29 9.36 -3.41
N ALA A 358 11.33 8.70 -4.08
CA ALA A 358 10.50 7.69 -3.44
C ALA A 358 11.36 6.49 -3.07
N GLU A 359 11.20 6.04 -1.82
CA GLU A 359 11.90 4.91 -1.23
C GLU A 359 10.85 3.86 -0.87
N LEU A 360 11.08 2.63 -1.32
CA LEU A 360 10.30 1.45 -0.97
C LEU A 360 11.23 0.51 -0.22
N LEU A 361 10.77 -0.01 0.90
CA LEU A 361 11.46 -1.05 1.66
C LEU A 361 10.61 -2.30 1.54
N VAL A 362 11.09 -3.26 0.75
CA VAL A 362 10.31 -4.44 0.37
C VAL A 362 11.15 -5.71 0.50
N THR A 363 10.49 -6.86 0.48
CA THR A 363 11.19 -8.15 0.50
C THR A 363 11.81 -8.44 -0.86
N GLU A 364 12.82 -9.30 -0.89
CA GLU A 364 13.57 -9.63 -2.11
C GLU A 364 12.68 -10.16 -3.25
N ASP A 365 11.64 -10.91 -2.91
CA ASP A 365 10.71 -11.47 -3.89
C ASP A 365 9.52 -10.56 -4.24
N HIS A 366 9.41 -9.40 -3.58
CA HIS A 366 8.33 -8.47 -3.86
C HIS A 366 8.38 -7.98 -5.30
N LYS A 367 7.33 -8.25 -6.08
CA LYS A 367 7.30 -7.96 -7.50
C LYS A 367 6.83 -6.53 -7.77
N LEU A 368 7.66 -5.78 -8.49
CA LEU A 368 7.32 -4.44 -8.97
C LEU A 368 7.16 -4.47 -10.49
N LEU A 369 6.25 -3.64 -11.00
CA LEU A 369 6.00 -3.56 -12.44
C LEU A 369 7.14 -2.78 -13.11
N ALA A 370 8.06 -3.49 -13.76
CA ALA A 370 9.23 -2.94 -14.44
C ALA A 370 8.98 -2.77 -15.95
N ASP A 371 9.58 -1.75 -16.54
CA ASP A 371 9.58 -1.51 -17.99
C ASP A 371 10.68 -2.32 -18.67
N THR A 372 10.28 -3.28 -19.50
CA THR A 372 11.18 -4.17 -20.23
C THR A 372 10.99 -4.02 -21.75
N TRP A 373 11.90 -4.60 -22.53
CA TRP A 373 11.80 -4.60 -24.00
C TRP A 373 10.57 -5.36 -24.51
N GLU A 374 10.11 -6.36 -23.76
CA GLU A 374 8.91 -7.15 -24.09
C GLU A 374 7.62 -6.45 -23.65
N GLY A 375 7.71 -5.53 -22.69
CA GLY A 375 6.56 -4.82 -22.11
C GLY A 375 6.67 -4.66 -20.58
N PRO A 376 5.58 -4.23 -19.93
CA PRO A 376 5.48 -4.22 -18.47
C PRO A 376 5.60 -5.64 -17.92
N LYS A 377 6.54 -5.88 -17.00
CA LYS A 377 6.76 -7.20 -16.38
C LYS A 377 6.88 -7.07 -14.86
N LEU A 378 6.10 -7.87 -14.13
CA LEU A 378 6.26 -8.02 -12.68
C LEU A 378 7.61 -8.68 -12.40
N THR A 379 8.53 -7.92 -11.82
CA THR A 379 9.92 -8.30 -11.60
C THR A 379 10.21 -8.27 -10.10
N PRO A 380 10.70 -9.37 -9.50
CA PRO A 380 11.12 -9.40 -8.09
C PRO A 380 12.10 -8.29 -7.75
N ALA A 381 12.02 -7.77 -6.52
CA ALA A 381 12.87 -6.67 -6.05
C ALA A 381 14.37 -6.99 -6.12
N LYS A 382 14.74 -8.25 -5.87
CA LYS A 382 16.13 -8.76 -5.97
C LYS A 382 16.71 -8.69 -7.38
N ASP A 383 15.85 -8.77 -8.40
CA ASP A 383 16.24 -8.75 -9.81
C ASP A 383 16.34 -7.32 -10.38
N LEU A 384 15.88 -6.32 -9.62
CA LEU A 384 15.94 -4.92 -10.04
C LEU A 384 17.36 -4.39 -9.91
N LYS A 385 17.90 -3.90 -11.02
CA LYS A 385 19.22 -3.26 -11.08
C LYS A 385 19.06 -1.73 -11.12
N PRO A 386 20.04 -0.95 -10.63
CA PRO A 386 20.05 0.50 -10.82
C PRO A 386 19.89 0.87 -12.30
N GLY A 387 18.89 1.70 -12.59
CA GLY A 387 18.53 2.08 -13.97
C GLY A 387 17.32 1.34 -14.53
N THR A 388 16.85 0.27 -13.87
CA THR A 388 15.52 -0.30 -14.16
C THR A 388 14.45 0.75 -13.92
N GLU A 389 13.55 0.90 -14.88
CA GLU A 389 12.44 1.84 -14.78
C GLU A 389 11.20 1.11 -14.29
N LEU A 390 10.51 1.71 -13.33
CA LEU A 390 9.29 1.17 -12.73
C LEU A 390 8.09 1.98 -13.19
N TYR A 391 6.97 1.31 -13.41
CA TYR A 391 5.69 1.96 -13.64
C TYR A 391 5.19 2.59 -12.33
N SER A 392 4.77 3.85 -12.42
CA SER A 392 4.10 4.59 -11.35
C SER A 392 2.95 5.37 -11.94
N ILE A 393 1.89 5.55 -11.14
CA ILE A 393 0.84 6.51 -11.48
C ILE A 393 1.45 7.91 -11.66
N ARG A 394 0.95 8.63 -12.66
CA ARG A 394 1.37 10.00 -12.97
C ARG A 394 0.65 11.01 -12.08
N LYS A 395 -0.68 10.88 -12.00
CA LYS A 395 -1.56 11.70 -11.17
C LYS A 395 -2.20 10.81 -10.13
N LEU A 396 -2.14 11.22 -8.86
CA LEU A 396 -2.83 10.55 -7.77
C LEU A 396 -4.29 11.04 -7.77
N LYS A 397 -5.24 10.13 -7.98
CA LYS A 397 -6.69 10.42 -7.91
C LYS A 397 -7.21 9.81 -6.60
N VAL A 398 -7.91 10.60 -5.80
CA VAL A 398 -8.52 10.20 -4.51
C VAL A 398 -9.92 10.81 -4.43
N GLU A 399 -10.75 10.32 -3.54
CA GLU A 399 -12.01 10.97 -3.18
C GLU A 399 -11.69 12.24 -2.38
N GLU A 400 -12.22 13.35 -2.86
CA GLU A 400 -11.93 14.67 -2.28
C GLU A 400 -12.90 14.95 -1.13
N LYS A 401 -12.36 15.40 0.01
CA LYS A 401 -13.14 15.86 1.16
C LYS A 401 -12.54 17.14 1.72
N VAL A 402 -13.39 18.15 1.95
CA VAL A 402 -13.03 19.35 2.71
C VAL A 402 -13.70 19.26 4.08
N PRO A 403 -12.97 18.88 5.14
CA PRO A 403 -13.56 18.77 6.47
C PRO A 403 -14.00 20.14 6.99
N SER A 404 -15.09 20.18 7.76
CA SER A 404 -15.47 21.39 8.49
C SER A 404 -14.50 21.65 9.64
N PHE A 405 -14.37 22.90 10.05
CA PHE A 405 -13.54 23.26 11.19
C PHE A 405 -14.04 22.64 12.50
N LEU A 406 -15.32 22.27 12.59
CA LEU A 406 -15.80 21.49 13.74
C LEU A 406 -15.28 20.06 13.73
N GLU A 407 -15.28 19.40 12.57
CA GLU A 407 -14.67 18.07 12.43
C GLU A 407 -13.21 18.11 12.87
N LEU A 408 -12.45 19.13 12.45
CA LEU A 408 -11.04 19.30 12.85
C LEU A 408 -10.85 19.51 14.36
N LEU A 409 -11.82 20.15 15.03
CA LEU A 409 -11.76 20.45 16.46
C LEU A 409 -12.34 19.32 17.33
N SER A 410 -12.98 18.32 16.73
CA SER A 410 -13.72 17.25 17.42
C SER A 410 -12.82 16.39 18.34
N SER A 411 -11.56 16.15 17.97
CA SER A 411 -10.59 15.42 18.80
C SER A 411 -10.33 16.07 20.16
N ARG A 412 -10.65 17.37 20.29
CA ARG A 412 -10.49 18.17 21.51
C ARG A 412 -11.80 18.85 21.90
N ALA A 413 -12.92 18.20 21.59
CA ALA A 413 -14.26 18.77 21.70
C ALA A 413 -14.61 19.33 23.09
N GLY A 414 -14.05 18.78 24.16
CA GLY A 414 -14.23 19.28 25.53
C GLY A 414 -13.68 20.69 25.79
N GLN A 415 -12.81 21.21 24.92
CA GLN A 415 -12.19 22.53 25.06
C GLN A 415 -12.96 23.65 24.34
N PHE A 416 -13.93 23.30 23.49
CA PHE A 416 -14.62 24.23 22.61
C PHE A 416 -16.10 24.29 22.93
N TYR A 417 -16.64 25.49 22.79
CA TYR A 417 -18.05 25.77 22.93
C TYR A 417 -18.57 26.38 21.64
N VAL A 418 -19.60 25.74 21.09
CA VAL A 418 -20.29 26.15 19.87
C VAL A 418 -21.54 26.91 20.27
N HIS A 419 -21.76 28.04 19.61
CA HIS A 419 -22.93 28.90 19.83
C HIS A 419 -23.79 28.88 18.58
N MET A 420 -25.02 28.40 18.72
CA MET A 420 -25.97 28.24 17.63
C MET A 420 -26.75 29.53 17.39
N LYS A 421 -27.16 29.78 16.15
CA LYS A 421 -28.11 30.82 15.79
C LYS A 421 -29.48 30.51 16.42
N PRO A 422 -30.24 31.54 16.85
CA PRO A 422 -31.50 31.32 17.55
C PRO A 422 -32.50 30.46 16.79
N GLY A 423 -33.06 29.45 17.47
CA GLY A 423 -34.13 28.60 16.96
C GLY A 423 -33.70 27.57 15.91
N SER A 424 -32.41 27.48 15.57
CA SER A 424 -31.93 26.58 14.52
C SER A 424 -31.89 25.12 14.97
N LEU A 425 -31.38 24.85 16.17
CA LEU A 425 -31.29 23.51 16.76
C LEU A 425 -32.60 23.11 17.45
N GLU A 426 -33.26 24.05 18.11
CA GLU A 426 -34.49 23.84 18.87
C GLU A 426 -35.63 23.34 17.97
N ARG A 427 -35.76 23.88 16.74
CA ARG A 427 -36.74 23.39 15.76
C ARG A 427 -36.48 21.95 15.33
N LYS A 428 -35.21 21.56 15.16
CA LYS A 428 -34.84 20.19 14.79
C LYS A 428 -35.12 19.21 15.94
N LEU A 429 -34.82 19.60 17.17
CA LEU A 429 -35.14 18.83 18.38
C LEU A 429 -36.65 18.69 18.61
N LEU A 430 -37.43 19.77 18.47
CA LEU A 430 -38.89 19.73 18.58
C LEU A 430 -39.52 18.77 17.57
N LYS A 431 -39.02 18.77 16.33
CA LYS A 431 -39.52 17.87 15.28
C LYS A 431 -39.28 16.39 15.61
N ARG A 432 -38.19 16.06 16.30
CA ARG A 432 -37.83 14.67 16.62
C ARG A 432 -38.47 14.17 17.92
N PHE A 433 -38.44 15.00 18.97
CA PHE A 433 -38.82 14.59 20.33
C PHE A 433 -40.18 15.16 20.78
N GLY A 434 -40.87 15.92 19.93
CA GLY A 434 -42.19 16.53 20.20
C GLY A 434 -42.14 17.72 21.16
N SER A 435 -41.23 17.73 22.13
CA SER A 435 -41.00 18.85 23.04
C SER A 435 -39.50 19.01 23.35
N LEU A 436 -39.07 20.23 23.70
CA LEU A 436 -37.69 20.46 24.15
C LEU A 436 -37.38 19.77 25.48
N ARG A 437 -38.40 19.54 26.31
CA ARG A 437 -38.25 18.81 27.58
C ARG A 437 -38.05 17.32 27.32
N GLY A 438 -38.82 16.74 26.40
CA GLY A 438 -38.60 15.38 25.93
C GLY A 438 -37.21 15.18 25.31
N ALA A 439 -36.70 16.17 24.56
CA ALA A 439 -35.33 16.14 24.07
C ALA A 439 -34.30 16.19 25.22
N SER A 440 -34.54 16.99 26.25
CA SER A 440 -33.70 17.07 27.46
C SER A 440 -33.58 15.72 28.16
N ASP A 441 -34.73 15.06 28.36
CA ASP A 441 -34.81 13.79 29.08
C ASP A 441 -34.18 12.66 28.25
N ALA A 442 -34.40 12.63 26.93
CA ALA A 442 -33.82 11.63 26.03
C ALA A 442 -32.29 11.75 25.89
N LEU A 443 -31.76 12.98 25.88
CA LEU A 443 -30.33 13.23 25.67
C LEU A 443 -29.52 13.27 26.98
N GLY A 444 -30.18 13.18 28.14
CA GLY A 444 -29.53 13.33 29.45
C GLY A 444 -28.92 14.71 29.69
N LEU A 445 -29.29 15.72 28.88
CA LEU A 445 -28.78 17.09 28.97
C LEU A 445 -29.72 17.92 29.84
N LYS A 446 -29.18 18.88 30.60
CA LYS A 446 -30.02 19.81 31.37
C LYS A 446 -30.87 20.67 30.43
N TYR A 447 -32.17 20.82 30.72
CA TYR A 447 -33.11 21.60 29.90
C TYR A 447 -32.62 23.03 29.61
N SER A 448 -31.94 23.65 30.58
CA SER A 448 -31.34 24.98 30.43
C SER A 448 -30.25 25.05 29.36
N ARG A 449 -29.57 23.93 29.04
CA ARG A 449 -28.56 23.85 27.97
C ARG A 449 -29.17 23.78 26.58
N ILE A 450 -30.37 23.21 26.47
CA ILE A 450 -31.15 23.17 25.23
C ILE A 450 -31.84 24.53 24.98
N LEU A 451 -32.38 25.15 26.02
CA LEU A 451 -33.15 26.40 25.90
C LEU A 451 -32.30 27.67 25.75
N ASN A 452 -31.12 27.76 26.39
CA ASN A 452 -30.33 29.00 26.48
C ASN A 452 -29.15 29.07 25.50
N SER A 453 -29.22 28.39 24.36
CA SER A 453 -28.15 28.36 23.34
C SER A 453 -27.69 29.76 22.89
N CYS A 454 -28.57 30.76 23.00
CA CYS A 454 -28.39 32.11 22.47
C CYS A 454 -27.80 33.16 23.43
N SER A 455 -27.94 33.01 24.76
CA SER A 455 -27.71 34.14 25.69
C SER A 455 -26.65 33.88 26.75
N LYS A 456 -26.45 32.61 27.15
CA LYS A 456 -25.43 32.22 28.12
C LYS A 456 -24.86 30.86 27.73
N ARG A 457 -23.94 30.90 26.76
CA ARG A 457 -22.80 29.97 26.65
C ARG A 457 -23.19 28.50 26.94
N LEU A 458 -23.43 27.73 25.87
CA LEU A 458 -22.74 26.46 25.58
C LEU A 458 -23.66 25.35 25.04
N LEU A 459 -23.29 24.85 23.86
CA LEU A 459 -23.00 23.42 23.74
C LEU A 459 -21.49 23.24 23.72
N ARG A 460 -20.96 22.33 24.53
CA ARG A 460 -19.63 21.76 24.24
C ARG A 460 -19.69 21.14 22.86
N LEU A 461 -18.59 21.18 22.13
CA LEU A 461 -18.56 20.51 20.83
C LEU A 461 -18.91 19.02 20.96
N GLY A 462 -18.56 18.38 22.08
CA GLY A 462 -18.93 16.98 22.37
C GLY A 462 -20.43 16.80 22.57
N GLU A 463 -21.05 17.68 23.38
CA GLU A 463 -22.51 17.69 23.58
C GLU A 463 -23.24 17.91 22.24
N LEU A 464 -22.72 18.77 21.35
CA LEU A 464 -23.28 18.97 20.02
C LEU A 464 -23.18 17.69 19.17
N VAL A 465 -22.05 17.00 19.18
CA VAL A 465 -21.88 15.73 18.44
C VAL A 465 -22.88 14.68 18.91
N GLU A 466 -23.10 14.56 20.22
CA GLU A 466 -24.11 13.65 20.80
C GLU A 466 -25.52 14.01 20.34
N ILE A 467 -25.90 15.29 20.40
CA ILE A 467 -27.20 15.78 19.93
C ILE A 467 -27.41 15.44 18.44
N LEU A 468 -26.39 15.67 17.61
CA LEU A 468 -26.49 15.42 16.17
C LEU A 468 -26.61 13.93 15.87
N SER A 469 -25.89 13.08 16.59
CA SER A 469 -25.99 11.62 16.48
C SER A 469 -27.43 11.15 16.70
N GLU A 470 -28.11 11.65 17.74
CA GLU A 470 -29.51 11.32 18.06
C GLU A 470 -30.53 11.89 17.07
N LEU A 471 -30.18 13.01 16.43
CA LEU A 471 -30.96 13.57 15.32
C LEU A 471 -30.68 12.87 13.98
N GLY A 472 -29.69 11.98 13.91
CA GLY A 472 -29.22 11.38 12.66
C GLY A 472 -28.59 12.38 11.69
N LEU A 473 -28.00 13.46 12.22
CA LEU A 473 -27.37 14.54 11.46
C LEU A 473 -25.85 14.51 11.60
N SER A 474 -25.17 15.04 10.61
CA SER A 474 -23.72 15.28 10.60
C SER A 474 -23.38 16.71 11.04
N LEU A 475 -22.11 16.95 11.41
CA LEU A 475 -21.63 18.30 11.72
C LEU A 475 -21.78 19.26 10.53
N ASP A 476 -21.62 18.75 9.31
CA ASP A 476 -21.77 19.51 8.07
C ASP A 476 -23.19 20.09 7.90
N GLU A 477 -24.22 19.37 8.36
CA GLU A 477 -25.64 19.79 8.22
C GLU A 477 -26.07 20.88 9.21
N VAL A 478 -25.16 21.29 10.09
CA VAL A 478 -25.41 22.36 11.06
C VAL A 478 -24.40 23.51 10.97
N ASP A 479 -23.50 23.51 10.00
CA ASP A 479 -22.53 24.58 9.78
C ASP A 479 -23.22 25.96 9.68
N ASP A 480 -24.31 26.06 8.92
CA ASP A 480 -25.08 27.30 8.76
C ASP A 480 -25.86 27.71 10.01
N CYS A 481 -26.03 26.79 10.95
CA CYS A 481 -26.71 27.03 12.22
C CYS A 481 -25.75 27.61 13.26
N ILE A 482 -24.45 27.70 13.00
CA ILE A 482 -23.47 28.20 13.97
C ILE A 482 -23.32 29.72 13.82
N ASP A 483 -23.30 30.42 14.94
CA ASP A 483 -23.03 31.86 14.99
C ASP A 483 -21.55 32.14 15.29
N TYR A 484 -20.99 31.53 16.35
CA TYR A 484 -19.57 31.67 16.68
C TYR A 484 -19.04 30.54 17.58
N ILE A 485 -17.71 30.44 17.67
CA ILE A 485 -17.00 29.46 18.51
C ILE A 485 -16.22 30.18 19.62
N THR A 486 -16.13 29.57 20.79
CA THR A 486 -15.30 30.03 21.91
C THR A 486 -14.48 28.87 22.50
N ALA A 487 -13.31 29.16 23.08
CA ALA A 487 -12.42 28.16 23.69
C ALA A 487 -11.97 28.60 25.09
N GLY A 488 -12.76 28.29 26.13
CA GLY A 488 -12.48 28.64 27.53
C GLY A 488 -12.59 30.13 27.92
N GLY A 489 -12.42 31.07 26.98
CA GLY A 489 -12.42 32.52 27.21
C GLY A 489 -13.66 33.28 26.69
N LYS A 490 -13.73 34.61 26.94
CA LYS A 490 -14.82 35.51 26.47
C LYS A 490 -14.74 35.87 24.98
N ARG A 491 -13.60 35.62 24.32
CA ARG A 491 -13.41 35.96 22.90
C ARG A 491 -14.28 35.08 22.01
N ARG A 492 -15.13 35.73 21.22
CA ARG A 492 -16.05 35.13 20.25
C ARG A 492 -15.39 35.16 18.88
N ILE A 493 -15.22 33.99 18.27
CA ILE A 493 -14.67 33.87 16.91
C ILE A 493 -15.80 33.48 15.98
N LYS A 494 -16.20 34.39 15.12
CA LYS A 494 -17.22 34.15 14.10
C LYS A 494 -16.53 33.76 12.79
N LEU A 495 -16.95 32.63 12.24
CA LEU A 495 -16.38 32.05 11.03
C LEU A 495 -17.22 32.49 9.84
N ARG A 496 -16.61 33.12 8.84
CA ARG A 496 -17.32 33.47 7.59
C ARG A 496 -17.60 32.23 6.74
N SER A 497 -16.72 31.25 6.82
CA SER A 497 -16.85 29.91 6.24
C SER A 497 -16.47 28.90 7.31
N MET A 498 -17.25 27.83 7.43
CA MET A 498 -16.94 26.70 8.32
C MET A 498 -15.92 25.73 7.70
N ARG A 499 -15.49 25.98 6.46
CA ARG A 499 -14.55 25.14 5.69
C ARG A 499 -13.38 25.95 5.16
N LEU A 500 -12.30 25.23 4.83
CA LEU A 500 -11.10 25.78 4.22
C LEU A 500 -11.42 26.40 2.84
N THR A 501 -11.11 27.68 2.67
CA THR A 501 -11.23 28.41 1.39
C THR A 501 -9.86 28.48 0.70
N GLU A 502 -9.82 28.83 -0.59
CA GLU A 502 -8.54 29.04 -1.31
C GLU A 502 -7.66 30.11 -0.64
N GLU A 503 -8.24 31.23 -0.21
CA GLU A 503 -7.51 32.30 0.49
C GLU A 503 -6.91 31.80 1.81
N LEU A 504 -7.66 30.99 2.57
CA LEU A 504 -7.16 30.43 3.83
C LEU A 504 -6.13 29.31 3.59
N ALA A 505 -6.29 28.50 2.55
CA ALA A 505 -5.30 27.50 2.14
C ALA A 505 -3.97 28.15 1.74
N LEU A 506 -4.02 29.27 1.02
CA LEU A 506 -2.87 30.12 0.72
C LEU A 506 -2.18 30.62 2.00
N ALA A 507 -2.97 31.16 2.95
CA ALA A 507 -2.46 31.61 4.24
C ALA A 507 -1.83 30.47 5.07
N LEU A 508 -2.40 29.26 5.03
CA LEU A 508 -1.80 28.05 5.61
C LEU A 508 -0.44 27.76 4.97
N GLY A 509 -0.31 27.90 3.66
CA GLY A 509 0.96 27.77 2.94
C GLY A 509 2.04 28.71 3.47
N TRP A 510 1.71 29.99 3.66
CA TRP A 510 2.62 30.99 4.23
C TRP A 510 3.04 30.66 5.67
N VAL A 511 2.09 30.24 6.51
CA VAL A 511 2.33 29.89 7.91
C VAL A 511 3.26 28.68 8.01
N LEU A 512 3.08 27.67 7.16
CA LEU A 512 3.88 26.44 7.22
C LEU A 512 5.22 26.53 6.49
N SER A 513 5.47 27.62 5.75
CA SER A 513 6.79 27.93 5.20
C SER A 513 7.62 28.85 6.09
N ASP A 514 7.13 30.06 6.39
CA ASP A 514 7.90 31.13 7.08
C ASP A 514 7.20 31.60 8.36
N GLY A 515 6.27 30.81 8.88
CA GLY A 515 5.46 31.14 10.04
C GLY A 515 5.66 30.19 11.21
N SER A 516 4.77 30.32 12.19
CA SER A 516 4.72 29.40 13.33
C SER A 516 3.29 29.24 13.85
N ILE A 517 2.99 28.03 14.34
CA ILE A 517 1.75 27.73 15.06
C ILE A 517 2.17 27.42 16.50
N VAL A 518 1.75 28.24 17.45
CA VAL A 518 2.13 28.11 18.86
C VAL A 518 0.92 27.77 19.72
N GLU A 519 1.06 26.69 20.49
CA GLU A 519 0.12 26.24 21.50
C GLU A 519 0.86 26.00 22.82
N ASP A 520 0.96 27.02 23.67
CA ASP A 520 1.53 26.88 25.01
C ASP A 520 0.38 26.86 26.03
N GLU A 521 0.02 25.66 26.48
CA GLU A 521 -1.07 25.48 27.44
C GLU A 521 -0.71 26.05 28.82
N SER A 522 0.57 25.96 29.22
CA SER A 522 1.05 26.45 30.53
C SER A 522 0.97 27.96 30.65
N LYS A 523 1.29 28.68 29.57
CA LYS A 523 1.23 30.16 29.52
C LYS A 523 -0.08 30.69 28.95
N GLY A 524 -1.02 29.81 28.60
CA GLY A 524 -2.27 30.19 27.92
C GLY A 524 -2.06 30.94 26.60
N THR A 525 -0.93 30.73 25.92
CA THR A 525 -0.52 31.50 24.75
C THR A 525 -0.79 30.71 23.47
N TYR A 526 -1.66 31.25 22.62
CA TYR A 526 -2.06 30.61 21.37
C TYR A 526 -2.04 31.62 20.22
N TYR A 527 -1.25 31.34 19.20
CA TYR A 527 -1.21 32.18 18.01
C TYR A 527 -0.74 31.45 16.77
N VAL A 528 -1.08 32.05 15.63
CA VAL A 528 -0.50 31.73 14.33
C VAL A 528 0.26 32.96 13.86
N SER A 529 1.47 32.79 13.34
CA SER A 529 2.25 33.88 12.80
C SER A 529 2.75 33.59 11.39
N PHE A 530 3.01 34.67 10.64
CA PHE A 530 3.70 34.64 9.37
C PHE A 530 4.69 35.81 9.31
N SER A 531 5.90 35.52 8.85
CA SER A 531 6.99 36.49 8.74
C SER A 531 7.47 36.59 7.30
N SER A 532 7.69 37.81 6.79
CA SER A 532 8.25 38.02 5.46
C SER A 532 8.93 39.38 5.33
N LYS A 533 9.85 39.50 4.36
CA LYS A 533 10.43 40.79 3.97
C LYS A 533 9.47 41.65 3.15
N SER A 534 8.50 41.04 2.46
CA SER A 534 7.45 41.79 1.76
C SER A 534 6.35 42.14 2.74
N LYS A 535 6.19 43.43 3.00
CA LYS A 535 5.14 43.96 3.88
C LYS A 535 3.75 43.67 3.31
N GLU A 536 3.61 43.74 2.00
CA GLU A 536 2.35 43.54 1.28
C GLU A 536 1.80 42.14 1.52
N LEU A 537 2.65 41.10 1.50
CA LEU A 537 2.23 39.73 1.82
C LEU A 537 1.78 39.57 3.27
N VAL A 538 2.46 40.24 4.21
CA VAL A 538 2.11 40.18 5.63
C VAL A 538 0.78 40.91 5.89
N GLU A 539 0.54 42.04 5.24
CA GLU A 539 -0.74 42.76 5.28
C GLU A 539 -1.87 41.96 4.62
N GLU A 540 -1.60 41.28 3.50
CA GLU A 540 -2.56 40.38 2.85
C GLU A 540 -2.92 39.19 3.75
N PHE A 541 -1.93 38.60 4.43
CA PHE A 541 -2.17 37.56 5.44
C PHE A 541 -3.09 38.04 6.56
N VAL A 542 -2.82 39.21 7.16
CA VAL A 542 -3.68 39.78 8.20
C VAL A 542 -5.10 39.97 7.69
N ARG A 543 -5.26 40.54 6.48
CA ARG A 543 -6.57 40.76 5.86
C ARG A 543 -7.35 39.45 5.66
N ILE A 544 -6.70 38.40 5.16
CA ILE A 544 -7.33 37.08 4.98
C ILE A 544 -7.78 36.51 6.34
N MET A 545 -6.93 36.61 7.36
CA MET A 545 -7.22 36.08 8.69
C MET A 545 -8.37 36.82 9.36
N GLU A 546 -8.40 38.15 9.30
CA GLU A 546 -9.48 38.97 9.87
C GLU A 546 -10.80 38.84 9.10
N LYS A 547 -10.73 38.68 7.77
CA LYS A 547 -11.90 38.42 6.92
C LYS A 547 -12.52 37.05 7.19
N THR A 548 -11.69 36.05 7.50
CA THR A 548 -12.13 34.66 7.71
C THR A 548 -12.59 34.41 9.14
N PHE A 549 -11.84 34.92 10.11
CA PHE A 549 -12.06 34.74 11.54
C PHE A 549 -12.40 36.09 12.18
N LEU A 550 -13.67 36.48 12.13
CA LEU A 550 -14.14 37.72 12.74
C LEU A 550 -13.97 37.67 14.26
N GLY A 551 -13.39 38.72 14.83
CA GLY A 551 -13.10 38.81 16.28
C GLY A 551 -11.70 38.34 16.69
N VAL A 552 -10.81 38.01 15.75
CA VAL A 552 -9.39 37.80 16.04
C VAL A 552 -8.66 39.12 16.27
N SER A 553 -7.63 39.09 17.13
CA SER A 553 -6.70 40.20 17.30
C SER A 553 -5.40 39.91 16.56
N SER A 554 -5.03 40.77 15.63
CA SER A 554 -3.75 40.75 14.92
C SER A 554 -2.74 41.70 15.58
N GLN A 555 -1.47 41.35 15.52
CA GLN A 555 -0.35 42.20 15.93
C GLN A 555 0.69 42.18 14.82
N LEU A 556 1.09 43.36 14.35
CA LEU A 556 2.14 43.52 13.35
C LEU A 556 3.36 44.13 14.01
N HIS A 557 4.52 43.49 13.84
CA HIS A 557 5.79 44.03 14.31
C HIS A 557 6.86 43.83 13.24
N THR A 558 7.90 44.66 13.29
CA THR A 558 9.08 44.54 12.43
C THR A 558 10.31 44.31 13.30
N ASN A 559 11.23 43.47 12.85
CA ASN A 559 12.51 43.28 13.52
C ASN A 559 13.60 44.21 12.94
N GLN A 560 14.75 44.25 13.60
CA GLN A 560 15.90 45.09 13.19
C GLN A 560 16.43 44.73 11.78
N ASN A 561 16.10 43.55 11.26
CA ASN A 561 16.51 43.07 9.93
C ASN A 561 15.48 43.38 8.83
N GLY A 562 14.45 44.18 9.14
CA GLY A 562 13.41 44.59 8.19
C GLY A 562 12.42 43.47 7.83
N VAL A 563 12.32 42.41 8.64
CA VAL A 563 11.33 41.34 8.46
C VAL A 563 10.07 41.70 9.23
N TRP A 564 8.96 41.82 8.51
CA TRP A 564 7.63 42.04 9.07
C TRP A 564 7.06 40.72 9.56
N THR A 565 6.44 40.72 10.73
CA THR A 565 5.79 39.55 11.32
C THR A 565 4.40 39.91 11.80
N ALA A 566 3.40 39.21 11.25
CA ALA A 566 2.03 39.27 11.73
C ALA A 566 1.75 38.10 12.67
N ARG A 567 1.07 38.38 13.78
CA ARG A 567 0.67 37.39 14.78
C ARG A 567 -0.83 37.48 15.05
N ILE A 568 -1.55 36.39 14.81
CA ILE A 568 -2.99 36.25 15.06
C ILE A 568 -3.19 35.50 16.37
N ASN A 569 -3.58 36.22 17.42
CA ASN A 569 -3.73 35.65 18.76
C ASN A 569 -5.15 35.08 18.96
N SER A 570 -5.30 33.77 18.80
CA SER A 570 -6.56 33.06 19.02
C SER A 570 -6.33 31.56 19.24
N LYS A 571 -6.88 31.03 20.33
CA LYS A 571 -6.86 29.58 20.63
C LYS A 571 -7.60 28.75 19.58
N VAL A 572 -8.73 29.24 19.08
CA VAL A 572 -9.51 28.55 18.03
C VAL A 572 -8.71 28.47 16.74
N VAL A 573 -8.12 29.58 16.31
CA VAL A 573 -7.36 29.65 15.05
C VAL A 573 -6.10 28.79 15.12
N ALA A 574 -5.33 28.87 16.21
CA ALA A 574 -4.13 28.06 16.40
C ALA A 574 -4.46 26.56 16.31
N ARG A 575 -5.56 26.13 16.94
CA ARG A 575 -6.01 24.72 16.95
C ARG A 575 -6.50 24.25 15.57
N ILE A 576 -7.22 25.10 14.83
CA ILE A 576 -7.61 24.80 13.44
C ILE A 576 -6.36 24.63 12.56
N PHE A 577 -5.43 25.59 12.62
CA PHE A 577 -4.18 25.50 11.83
C PHE A 577 -3.35 24.28 12.24
N LYS A 578 -3.29 23.95 13.53
CA LYS A 578 -2.60 22.77 14.02
C LYS A 578 -3.22 21.47 13.50
N ALA A 579 -4.55 21.39 13.46
CA ALA A 579 -5.28 20.26 12.89
C ALA A 579 -5.11 20.17 11.36
N LEU A 580 -4.95 21.30 10.66
CA LEU A 580 -4.63 21.31 9.23
C LEU A 580 -3.16 20.92 8.95
N GLU A 581 -2.24 21.24 9.86
CA GLU A 581 -0.83 20.80 9.80
C GLU A 581 -0.68 19.28 10.07
N ASP A 582 -1.70 18.64 10.65
CA ASP A 582 -1.63 17.30 11.24
C ASP A 582 -0.91 16.25 10.38
N GLU A 583 -0.10 15.43 11.05
CA GLU A 583 0.87 14.49 10.46
C GLU A 583 1.67 15.03 9.25
N GLU A 584 2.09 16.30 9.34
CA GLU A 584 2.85 17.00 8.29
C GLU A 584 2.11 17.06 6.94
N LEU A 585 0.85 17.51 6.97
CA LEU A 585 -0.01 17.74 5.79
C LEU A 585 -0.73 16.48 5.26
N SER A 586 -0.85 15.40 6.02
CA SER A 586 -1.58 14.19 5.58
C SER A 586 -3.01 14.52 5.15
N LEU A 587 -3.69 15.42 5.88
CA LEU A 587 -5.05 15.86 5.59
C LEU A 587 -5.17 16.60 4.24
N LEU A 588 -4.13 17.33 3.83
CA LEU A 588 -4.16 18.11 2.59
C LEU A 588 -4.21 17.22 1.34
N VAL A 589 -3.80 15.95 1.44
CA VAL A 589 -3.86 14.99 0.32
C VAL A 589 -5.30 14.76 -0.13
N ARG A 590 -6.27 14.86 0.79
CA ARG A 590 -7.71 14.67 0.56
C ARG A 590 -8.42 15.90 0.02
N LEU A 591 -7.76 17.06 -0.01
CA LEU A 591 -8.39 18.29 -0.46
C LEU A 591 -8.58 18.29 -1.99
N PRO A 592 -9.55 19.08 -2.48
CA PRO A 592 -9.65 19.46 -3.89
C PRO A 592 -8.36 20.07 -4.42
N GLU A 593 -8.10 19.84 -5.70
CA GLU A 593 -6.86 20.24 -6.37
C GLU A 593 -6.64 21.77 -6.32
N GLU A 594 -7.71 22.56 -6.33
CA GLU A 594 -7.67 24.03 -6.24
C GLU A 594 -7.14 24.49 -4.88
N LEU A 595 -7.60 23.85 -3.78
CA LEU A 595 -7.11 24.16 -2.44
C LEU A 595 -5.65 23.72 -2.24
N ILE A 596 -5.27 22.57 -2.81
CA ILE A 596 -3.88 22.11 -2.83
C ILE A 596 -2.99 23.11 -3.59
N ALA A 597 -3.44 23.59 -4.75
CA ALA A 597 -2.72 24.57 -5.55
C ALA A 597 -2.58 25.92 -4.83
N ALA A 598 -3.63 26.38 -4.13
CA ALA A 598 -3.58 27.58 -3.31
C ALA A 598 -2.57 27.45 -2.16
N PHE A 599 -2.61 26.32 -1.43
CA PHE A 599 -1.63 26.01 -0.39
C PHE A 599 -0.19 26.00 -0.92
N LEU A 600 0.07 25.27 -2.01
CA LEU A 600 1.40 25.20 -2.62
C LEU A 600 1.87 26.56 -3.15
N SER A 601 0.95 27.44 -3.57
CA SER A 601 1.29 28.81 -3.98
C SER A 601 1.78 29.64 -2.81
N GLY A 602 1.13 29.53 -1.65
CA GLY A 602 1.53 30.21 -0.42
C GLY A 602 2.87 29.66 0.10
N TYR A 603 3.02 28.34 0.09
CA TYR A 603 4.29 27.71 0.46
C TYR A 603 5.44 28.15 -0.47
N LEU A 604 5.17 28.31 -1.77
CA LEU A 604 6.14 28.81 -2.73
C LEU A 604 6.53 30.27 -2.44
N ASP A 605 5.60 31.10 -1.97
CA ASP A 605 5.87 32.50 -1.60
C ASP A 605 6.83 32.66 -0.42
N GLY A 606 6.82 31.73 0.53
CA GLY A 606 7.81 31.71 1.61
C GLY A 606 9.09 30.98 1.22
N ASP A 607 9.11 29.66 1.46
CA ASP A 607 10.30 28.79 1.33
C ASP A 607 10.61 28.30 -0.11
N GLY A 608 9.82 28.76 -1.08
CA GLY A 608 9.99 28.44 -2.49
C GLY A 608 11.13 29.18 -3.17
N HIS A 609 11.85 28.49 -4.06
CA HIS A 609 12.85 29.08 -4.93
C HIS A 609 12.59 28.76 -6.41
N ILE A 610 12.63 29.80 -7.25
CA ILE A 610 12.46 29.69 -8.70
C ILE A 610 13.77 30.13 -9.35
N SER A 611 14.39 29.21 -10.09
CA SER A 611 15.63 29.48 -10.83
C SER A 611 15.36 29.39 -12.32
N ALA A 612 15.35 30.56 -12.99
CA ALA A 612 15.22 30.64 -14.43
C ALA A 612 16.42 30.00 -15.15
N SER A 613 17.66 30.29 -14.69
CA SER A 613 18.90 29.77 -15.28
C SER A 613 19.00 28.25 -15.21
N LYS A 614 18.53 27.62 -14.11
CA LYS A 614 18.53 26.17 -13.95
C LYS A 614 17.23 25.51 -14.42
N ALA A 615 16.27 26.30 -14.92
CA ALA A 615 14.93 25.88 -15.28
C ALA A 615 14.31 24.92 -14.27
N LEU A 616 14.13 25.40 -13.02
CA LEU A 616 13.55 24.61 -11.94
C LEU A 616 12.76 25.46 -10.96
N VAL A 617 11.79 24.82 -10.32
CA VAL A 617 11.09 25.31 -9.12
C VAL A 617 11.39 24.35 -7.98
N LYS A 618 11.64 24.89 -6.79
CA LYS A 618 12.02 24.13 -5.61
C LYS A 618 11.20 24.58 -4.41
N PHE A 619 10.66 23.63 -3.67
CA PHE A 619 10.10 23.81 -2.34
C PHE A 619 11.10 23.27 -1.33
N THR A 620 11.39 24.02 -0.27
CA THR A 620 12.41 23.66 0.72
C THR A 620 11.75 23.38 2.07
N THR A 621 12.26 22.40 2.80
CA THR A 621 11.87 22.15 4.19
C THR A 621 12.99 21.44 4.95
N ASN A 622 13.06 21.62 6.27
CA ASN A 622 13.92 20.85 7.16
C ASN A 622 13.30 19.52 7.59
N ASN A 623 11.99 19.31 7.37
CA ASN A 623 11.29 18.10 7.77
C ASN A 623 11.19 17.10 6.59
N PRO A 624 11.73 15.87 6.71
CA PRO A 624 11.65 14.85 5.66
C PRO A 624 10.21 14.43 5.33
N LEU A 625 9.31 14.38 6.31
CA LEU A 625 7.92 13.97 6.12
C LEU A 625 7.14 15.05 5.35
N ARG A 626 7.33 16.33 5.72
CA ARG A 626 6.78 17.47 4.95
C ARG A 626 7.23 17.45 3.50
N ALA A 627 8.50 17.11 3.24
CA ALA A 627 9.01 16.99 1.87
C ALA A 627 8.31 15.87 1.08
N LYS A 628 8.07 14.71 1.71
CA LYS A 628 7.30 13.61 1.09
C LYS A 628 5.86 14.04 0.81
N ARG A 629 5.22 14.73 1.75
CA ARG A 629 3.82 15.19 1.63
C ARG A 629 3.68 16.28 0.55
N LEU A 630 4.58 17.26 0.49
CA LEU A 630 4.66 18.22 -0.63
C LEU A 630 4.83 17.52 -1.99
N GLN A 631 5.64 16.46 -2.06
CA GLN A 631 5.76 15.64 -3.27
C GLN A 631 4.43 14.94 -3.61
N LEU A 632 3.69 14.41 -2.63
CA LEU A 632 2.37 13.81 -2.85
C LEU A 632 1.33 14.84 -3.32
N LEU A 633 1.33 16.05 -2.76
CA LEU A 633 0.47 17.15 -3.21
C LEU A 633 0.76 17.54 -4.67
N LEU A 634 2.03 17.64 -5.06
CA LEU A 634 2.40 17.84 -6.47
C LEU A 634 1.94 16.66 -7.36
N LYS A 635 1.99 15.43 -6.83
CA LYS A 635 1.49 14.23 -7.52
C LYS A 635 -0.04 14.23 -7.67
N ARG A 636 -0.81 14.80 -6.72
CA ARG A 636 -2.26 15.07 -6.86
C ARG A 636 -2.53 16.02 -8.03
N LEU A 637 -1.72 17.07 -8.18
CA LEU A 637 -1.80 18.00 -9.32
C LEU A 637 -1.24 17.43 -10.64
N GLY A 638 -0.76 16.18 -10.65
CA GLY A 638 -0.17 15.55 -11.83
C GLY A 638 1.20 16.11 -12.25
N VAL A 639 1.88 16.82 -11.34
CA VAL A 639 3.20 17.42 -11.53
C VAL A 639 4.30 16.51 -10.95
N PRO A 640 5.11 15.86 -11.79
CA PRO A 640 6.25 15.08 -11.33
C PRO A 640 7.28 15.94 -10.59
N SER A 641 7.80 15.41 -9.49
CA SER A 641 8.81 16.09 -8.67
C SER A 641 9.85 15.12 -8.11
N VAL A 642 11.00 15.66 -7.71
CA VAL A 642 12.12 14.90 -7.14
C VAL A 642 12.48 15.44 -5.76
N VAL A 643 12.55 14.57 -4.75
CA VAL A 643 13.05 14.94 -3.42
C VAL A 643 14.55 14.71 -3.33
N ARG A 644 15.30 15.72 -2.89
CA ARG A 644 16.74 15.63 -2.63
C ARG A 644 17.08 16.12 -1.22
N ALA A 645 17.81 15.31 -0.48
CA ALA A 645 18.41 15.72 0.79
C ALA A 645 19.78 16.37 0.54
N ARG A 646 20.06 17.46 1.23
CA ARG A 646 21.38 18.11 1.29
C ARG A 646 21.66 18.60 2.70
N ARG A 647 22.93 18.79 3.04
CA ARG A 647 23.30 19.44 4.32
C ARG A 647 23.44 20.93 4.10
N SER A 648 22.75 21.73 4.90
CA SER A 648 22.85 23.19 4.91
C SER A 648 23.64 23.65 6.12
N ARG A 649 24.49 24.66 5.96
CA ARG A 649 25.25 25.25 7.07
C ARG A 649 24.31 26.20 7.82
N THR A 650 24.12 25.92 9.11
CA THR A 650 23.36 26.74 10.05
C THR A 650 24.30 27.26 11.13
N GLN A 651 23.84 28.22 11.93
CA GLN A 651 24.61 28.80 13.03
C GLN A 651 25.01 27.77 14.10
N TYR A 652 24.26 26.66 14.21
CA TYR A 652 24.49 25.56 15.16
C TYR A 652 25.12 24.29 14.53
N GLY A 653 25.60 24.37 13.27
CA GLY A 653 26.22 23.24 12.57
C GLY A 653 25.55 22.90 11.24
N ARG A 654 25.72 21.66 10.74
CA ARG A 654 25.14 21.20 9.47
C ARG A 654 23.81 20.50 9.71
N SER A 655 22.72 21.08 9.22
CA SER A 655 21.38 20.53 9.37
C SER A 655 20.89 19.93 8.03
N PRO A 656 20.17 18.80 8.04
CA PRO A 656 19.58 18.25 6.83
C PRO A 656 18.46 19.16 6.31
N VAL A 657 18.44 19.38 5.01
CA VAL A 657 17.41 20.14 4.29
C VAL A 657 16.97 19.32 3.09
N TYR A 658 15.67 19.27 2.88
CA TYR A 658 15.01 18.50 1.84
C TYR A 658 14.42 19.46 0.80
N ASP A 659 14.82 19.27 -0.44
CA ASP A 659 14.40 20.06 -1.57
C ASP A 659 13.45 19.21 -2.43
N VAL A 660 12.19 19.63 -2.58
CA VAL A 660 11.23 19.07 -3.54
C VAL A 660 11.32 19.86 -4.83
N ILE A 661 11.82 19.24 -5.90
CA ILE A 661 12.24 19.94 -7.11
C ILE A 661 11.39 19.52 -8.29
N VAL A 662 10.77 20.49 -8.95
CA VAL A 662 10.11 20.34 -10.24
C VAL A 662 11.07 20.83 -11.33
N ARG A 663 11.30 20.00 -12.34
CA ARG A 663 12.17 20.29 -13.48
C ARG A 663 11.55 19.76 -14.76
N GLY A 664 11.98 20.31 -15.88
CA GLY A 664 11.52 19.90 -17.19
C GLY A 664 10.43 20.83 -17.69
N ARG A 665 10.48 21.13 -18.99
CA ARG A 665 9.64 22.14 -19.63
C ARG A 665 8.15 21.89 -19.41
N ARG A 666 7.71 20.66 -19.70
CA ARG A 666 6.31 20.24 -19.55
C ARG A 666 5.82 20.30 -18.11
N ASP A 667 6.63 19.83 -17.16
CA ASP A 667 6.25 19.77 -15.75
C ASP A 667 6.19 21.17 -15.12
N LEU A 668 7.08 22.08 -15.54
CA LEU A 668 7.06 23.49 -15.12
C LEU A 668 5.88 24.26 -15.72
N SER A 669 5.53 23.98 -16.98
CA SER A 669 4.33 24.55 -17.61
C SER A 669 3.08 24.07 -16.89
N GLU A 670 3.00 22.78 -16.56
CA GLU A 670 1.88 22.22 -15.77
C GLU A 670 1.81 22.84 -14.37
N LEU A 671 2.95 22.96 -13.68
CA LEU A 671 3.01 23.61 -12.37
C LEU A 671 2.53 25.07 -12.44
N ALA A 672 2.92 25.81 -13.48
CA ALA A 672 2.51 27.19 -13.69
C ALA A 672 1.03 27.35 -14.07
N ARG A 673 0.35 26.29 -14.53
CA ARG A 673 -1.12 26.30 -14.72
C ARG A 673 -1.84 26.29 -13.39
N TRP A 674 -1.34 25.54 -12.42
CA TRP A 674 -1.91 25.42 -11.08
C TRP A 674 -1.54 26.60 -10.17
N LEU A 675 -0.26 26.94 -10.06
CA LEU A 675 0.20 27.83 -9.00
C LEU A 675 0.01 29.32 -9.34
N ARG A 676 -0.41 30.09 -8.34
CA ARG A 676 -0.65 31.53 -8.37
C ARG A 676 0.00 32.20 -7.14
N PRO A 677 1.34 32.18 -7.01
CA PRO A 677 2.04 32.87 -5.92
C PRO A 677 1.68 34.36 -5.89
N ARG A 678 1.51 34.93 -4.68
CA ARG A 678 1.21 36.35 -4.49
C ARG A 678 2.46 37.21 -4.49
N HIS A 679 3.64 36.65 -4.19
CA HIS A 679 4.89 37.39 -4.25
C HIS A 679 5.15 37.85 -5.69
N PRO A 680 5.22 39.17 -5.99
CA PRO A 680 5.26 39.67 -7.36
C PRO A 680 6.42 39.12 -8.18
N GLU A 681 7.61 39.08 -7.59
CA GLU A 681 8.82 38.56 -8.25
C GLU A 681 8.73 37.05 -8.55
N LYS A 682 8.29 36.23 -7.59
CA LYS A 682 8.14 34.78 -7.79
C LYS A 682 7.08 34.48 -8.84
N ARG A 683 5.96 35.22 -8.83
CA ARG A 683 4.92 35.13 -9.86
C ARG A 683 5.48 35.46 -11.25
N HIS A 684 6.20 36.57 -11.39
CA HIS A 684 6.80 36.95 -12.67
C HIS A 684 7.79 35.88 -13.16
N ARG A 685 8.68 35.40 -12.28
CA ARG A 685 9.67 34.36 -12.59
C ARG A 685 9.01 33.04 -13.00
N LEU A 686 7.94 32.61 -12.34
CA LEU A 686 7.21 31.39 -12.68
C LEU A 686 6.58 31.49 -14.08
N LEU A 687 5.91 32.61 -14.38
CA LEU A 687 5.28 32.84 -15.68
C LEU A 687 6.30 32.96 -16.80
N LYS A 688 7.42 33.66 -16.56
CA LYS A 688 8.54 33.75 -17.50
C LYS A 688 9.12 32.37 -17.79
N LEU A 689 9.38 31.59 -16.75
CA LEU A 689 9.89 30.23 -16.88
C LEU A 689 8.92 29.33 -17.68
N ALA A 690 7.62 29.46 -17.48
CA ALA A 690 6.61 28.71 -18.24
C ALA A 690 6.55 29.13 -19.73
N LYS A 691 6.72 30.42 -20.04
CA LYS A 691 6.74 30.94 -21.43
C LYS A 691 8.01 30.52 -22.19
N GLU A 692 9.18 30.69 -21.59
CA GLU A 692 10.48 30.35 -22.19
C GLU A 692 10.63 28.84 -22.46
N THR A 693 9.89 28.02 -21.70
CA THR A 693 9.85 26.57 -21.88
C THR A 693 8.77 26.09 -22.86
N GLY A 694 7.89 26.99 -23.35
CA GLY A 694 6.79 26.68 -24.27
C GLY A 694 7.17 26.51 -25.75
N GLY A 695 8.38 26.91 -26.16
CA GLY A 695 8.87 26.73 -27.54
C GLY A 695 9.03 25.25 -27.91
N HIS A 696 8.14 24.75 -28.76
CA HIS A 696 8.05 23.35 -29.18
C HIS A 696 9.29 22.88 -29.95
N ARG A 697 10.17 22.14 -29.28
CA ARG A 697 11.06 21.14 -29.91
C ARG A 697 10.83 19.81 -29.19
N VAL A 698 10.08 18.92 -29.81
CA VAL A 698 9.50 17.68 -29.23
C VAL A 698 10.55 16.62 -28.85
N GLY A 699 11.82 16.82 -29.21
CA GLY A 699 12.90 15.84 -29.05
C GLY A 699 13.64 15.79 -27.72
N ARG A 700 13.41 16.70 -26.75
CA ARG A 700 14.12 16.69 -25.44
C ARG A 700 13.16 16.91 -24.25
N GLU A 701 12.30 15.94 -23.98
CA GLU A 701 11.50 15.92 -22.75
C GLU A 701 12.28 15.34 -21.55
N GLY A 702 11.81 15.63 -20.34
CA GLY A 702 12.39 15.06 -19.12
C GLY A 702 12.21 13.54 -19.06
N LYS A 703 13.07 12.86 -18.28
CA LYS A 703 13.07 11.39 -18.19
C LYS A 703 11.74 10.77 -17.70
N HIS A 704 10.86 11.56 -17.09
CA HIS A 704 9.51 11.15 -16.68
C HIS A 704 8.53 10.96 -17.84
N HIS A 705 8.85 11.48 -19.03
CA HIS A 705 7.97 11.44 -20.21
C HIS A 705 8.50 10.52 -21.31
N LEU A 706 9.45 9.64 -21.01
CA LEU A 706 9.93 8.67 -21.99
C LEU A 706 8.84 7.63 -22.29
N ALA A 707 8.79 7.20 -23.55
CA ALA A 707 7.89 6.14 -23.99
C ALA A 707 8.36 4.77 -23.45
N PRO A 708 7.44 3.85 -23.11
CA PRO A 708 7.77 2.47 -22.76
C PRO A 708 8.76 1.83 -23.73
N ARG A 709 9.67 1.00 -23.22
CA ARG A 709 10.71 0.36 -24.05
C ARG A 709 10.12 -0.48 -25.19
N VAL A 710 9.03 -1.19 -24.91
CA VAL A 710 8.32 -2.03 -25.90
C VAL A 710 7.87 -1.26 -27.14
N CYS A 711 7.60 0.05 -27.03
CA CYS A 711 7.14 0.86 -28.16
C CYS A 711 8.13 0.89 -29.32
N GLY A 712 9.45 0.74 -29.07
CA GLY A 712 10.43 0.66 -30.15
C GLY A 712 10.24 -0.58 -31.03
N ARG A 713 10.05 -1.74 -30.38
CA ARG A 713 9.74 -3.01 -31.06
C ARG A 713 8.41 -2.93 -31.81
N LEU A 714 7.36 -2.43 -31.16
CA LEU A 714 6.03 -2.29 -31.76
C LEU A 714 6.05 -1.36 -32.98
N LEU A 715 6.74 -0.23 -32.88
CA LEU A 715 6.93 0.69 -33.99
C LEU A 715 7.63 0.00 -35.17
N ARG A 716 8.68 -0.79 -34.92
CA ARG A 716 9.38 -1.56 -35.95
C ARG A 716 8.44 -2.57 -36.62
N SER A 717 7.67 -3.33 -35.83
CA SER A 717 6.73 -4.32 -36.32
C SER A 717 5.67 -3.70 -37.21
N LEU A 718 5.03 -2.63 -36.76
CA LEU A 718 4.05 -1.87 -37.55
C LEU A 718 4.65 -1.32 -38.84
N ARG A 719 5.83 -0.69 -38.73
CA ARG A 719 6.49 -0.07 -39.86
C ARG A 719 6.82 -1.10 -40.95
N LEU A 720 7.32 -2.28 -40.58
CA LEU A 720 7.64 -3.35 -41.52
C LEU A 720 6.38 -4.01 -42.10
N ALA A 721 5.36 -4.26 -41.29
CA ALA A 721 4.11 -4.87 -41.72
C ALA A 721 3.37 -4.04 -42.79
N TYR A 722 3.38 -2.71 -42.63
CA TYR A 722 2.71 -1.77 -43.54
C TYR A 722 3.66 -1.10 -44.55
N GLY A 723 4.89 -1.60 -44.70
CA GLY A 723 5.83 -1.13 -45.74
C GLY A 723 6.31 0.32 -45.60
N ILE A 724 6.26 0.90 -44.40
CA ILE A 724 6.59 2.31 -44.15
C ILE A 724 8.11 2.47 -43.99
N LYS A 725 8.74 3.49 -44.59
CA LYS A 725 10.19 3.73 -44.40
C LYS A 725 10.46 4.55 -43.14
N ALA A 726 11.60 4.29 -42.50
CA ALA A 726 12.00 5.02 -41.29
C ALA A 726 12.10 6.55 -41.51
N SER A 727 12.51 6.97 -42.71
CA SER A 727 12.60 8.37 -43.14
C SER A 727 11.25 9.09 -43.19
N GLU A 728 10.14 8.35 -43.30
CA GLU A 728 8.79 8.92 -43.42
C GLU A 728 8.24 9.37 -42.07
N ILE A 729 8.70 8.76 -40.97
CA ILE A 729 8.29 9.11 -39.61
C ILE A 729 9.26 10.08 -38.93
N GLY A 730 10.56 9.92 -39.14
CA GLY A 730 11.59 10.78 -38.57
C GLY A 730 12.98 10.53 -39.16
N ALA A 731 14.02 11.09 -38.53
CA ALA A 731 15.40 10.84 -38.98
C ALA A 731 15.72 9.34 -38.88
N SER A 732 16.07 8.70 -40.00
CA SER A 732 16.27 7.24 -40.11
C SER A 732 17.22 6.68 -39.06
N SER A 733 18.29 7.41 -38.73
CA SER A 733 19.23 7.03 -37.67
C SER A 733 18.59 7.00 -36.28
N THR A 734 17.73 7.97 -35.97
CA THR A 734 17.04 8.07 -34.68
C THR A 734 15.95 7.01 -34.55
N VAL A 735 15.16 6.82 -35.60
CA VAL A 735 14.12 5.79 -35.68
C VAL A 735 14.75 4.40 -35.51
N SER A 736 15.79 4.09 -36.29
CA SER A 736 16.52 2.82 -36.18
C SER A 736 17.11 2.58 -34.79
N GLN A 737 17.65 3.61 -34.14
CA GLN A 737 18.14 3.47 -32.76
C GLN A 737 17.00 3.16 -31.76
N VAL A 738 15.79 3.69 -31.98
CA VAL A 738 14.61 3.39 -31.14
C VAL A 738 14.10 1.98 -31.39
N GLU A 739 13.99 1.57 -32.65
CA GLU A 739 13.55 0.24 -33.07
C GLU A 739 14.45 -0.89 -32.56
N ASN A 740 15.73 -0.59 -32.35
CA ASN A 740 16.73 -1.52 -31.82
C ASN A 740 16.98 -1.36 -30.31
N GLY A 741 16.18 -0.54 -29.61
CA GLY A 741 16.29 -0.35 -28.16
C GLY A 741 17.53 0.41 -27.68
N LYS A 742 18.35 0.94 -28.61
CA LYS A 742 19.55 1.74 -28.32
C LYS A 742 19.20 3.15 -27.84
N ARG A 743 18.02 3.67 -28.20
CA ARG A 743 17.53 5.00 -27.83
C ARG A 743 16.08 4.95 -27.39
N ARG A 744 15.69 5.83 -26.46
CA ARG A 744 14.28 6.10 -26.13
C ARG A 744 13.91 7.52 -26.50
N VAL A 745 12.66 7.67 -26.91
CA VAL A 745 12.06 8.96 -27.27
C VAL A 745 11.00 9.36 -26.25
N SER A 746 10.63 10.62 -26.27
CA SER A 746 9.48 11.14 -25.53
C SER A 746 8.18 10.48 -26.00
N ARG A 747 7.20 10.38 -25.12
CA ARG A 747 5.82 10.02 -25.48
C ARG A 747 5.23 11.00 -26.49
N GLY A 748 5.59 12.28 -26.40
CA GLY A 748 5.22 13.29 -27.40
C GLY A 748 5.73 12.96 -28.79
N LEU A 749 7.04 12.70 -28.95
CA LEU A 749 7.63 12.35 -30.24
C LEU A 749 7.10 11.02 -30.78
N LEU A 750 6.89 10.04 -29.89
CA LEU A 750 6.29 8.77 -30.29
C LEU A 750 4.87 8.95 -30.83
N ARG A 751 4.05 9.81 -30.21
CA ARG A 751 2.72 10.14 -30.72
C ARG A 751 2.76 10.84 -32.07
N GLU A 752 3.70 11.75 -32.29
CA GLU A 752 3.88 12.36 -33.62
C GLU A 752 4.21 11.30 -34.67
N TRP A 753 5.08 10.34 -34.33
CA TRP A 753 5.39 9.22 -35.22
C TRP A 753 4.18 8.32 -35.45
N ALA A 754 3.40 8.03 -34.41
CA ALA A 754 2.16 7.26 -34.49
C ALA A 754 1.12 7.94 -35.41
N GLN A 755 0.94 9.26 -35.28
CA GLN A 755 0.02 10.04 -36.12
C GLN A 755 0.44 10.03 -37.59
N LYS A 756 1.74 10.07 -37.90
CA LYS A 756 2.23 9.99 -39.27
C LYS A 756 1.96 8.65 -39.95
N ILE A 757 1.86 7.57 -39.18
CA ILE A 757 1.57 6.23 -39.70
C ILE A 757 0.09 5.86 -39.63
N ALA A 758 -0.71 6.60 -38.85
CA ALA A 758 -2.14 6.37 -38.62
C ALA A 758 -2.94 6.14 -39.91
N ALA A 759 -2.73 6.98 -40.92
CA ALA A 759 -3.47 6.92 -42.18
C ALA A 759 -3.17 5.68 -43.05
N ARG A 760 -2.15 4.89 -42.70
CA ARG A 760 -1.68 3.72 -43.48
C ARG A 760 -1.73 2.42 -42.68
N ILE A 761 -2.21 2.46 -41.45
CA ILE A 761 -2.27 1.32 -40.53
C ILE A 761 -3.74 1.08 -40.17
N ASP A 762 -4.09 -0.18 -39.94
CA ASP A 762 -5.41 -0.53 -39.41
C ASP A 762 -5.53 -0.07 -37.95
N GLU A 763 -6.52 0.78 -37.63
CA GLU A 763 -6.77 1.24 -36.27
C GLU A 763 -7.14 0.11 -35.28
N GLN A 764 -7.50 -1.07 -35.80
CA GLN A 764 -7.75 -2.26 -35.00
C GLN A 764 -6.48 -3.07 -34.72
N ASP A 765 -5.35 -2.76 -35.36
CA ASP A 765 -4.07 -3.45 -35.12
C ASP A 765 -3.70 -3.34 -33.63
N PRO A 766 -3.47 -4.47 -32.93
CA PRO A 766 -3.23 -4.48 -31.49
C PRO A 766 -1.94 -3.75 -31.10
N ASN A 767 -0.92 -3.73 -31.97
CA ASN A 767 0.33 -3.01 -31.73
C ASN A 767 0.12 -1.50 -31.89
N TYR A 768 -0.70 -1.08 -32.85
CA TYR A 768 -1.04 0.34 -33.02
C TYR A 768 -1.89 0.84 -31.85
N ARG A 769 -2.90 0.08 -31.43
CA ARG A 769 -3.71 0.37 -30.23
C ARG A 769 -2.90 0.46 -28.94
N TYR A 770 -1.83 -0.32 -28.81
CA TYR A 770 -0.92 -0.22 -27.65
C TYR A 770 -0.03 1.04 -27.74
N LEU A 771 0.34 1.45 -28.95
CA LEU A 771 1.32 2.51 -29.19
C LEU A 771 0.74 3.92 -29.03
N VAL A 772 -0.54 4.10 -29.35
CA VAL A 772 -1.32 5.35 -29.17
C VAL A 772 -1.77 5.50 -27.71
#